data_AF-A0A969KF82-F1
#
_entry.id   AF-A0A969KF82-F1
#
_cell.length_a   1.000
_cell.length_b   1.000
_cell.length_c   1.000
_cell.angle_alpha   90.00
_cell.angle_beta   90.00
_cell.angle_gamma   90.00
#
_symmetry.space_group_name_H-M   'P 1'
#
loop_
_entity.id
_entity.type
_entity.pdbx_description
1 polymer ?
#
loop_
_entity_poly.entity_id
_entity_poly.type
_entity_poly.pdbx_seq_one_letter_code
_entity_poly.pdbx_strand_id
1 'polypeptide(L)'
;MKIDQKKLRILKILISAASCSQVLERDAKNSLIASLKSNSELKVAAQSIARNFSNSQLIRKLNIFALKKEDNSSLNLDIKSNKIHVKDQEIGCLKILFKSTLPGELQARLSTESIIERFLEYLQKVYKIAVLNESDRHVEIFVPNQDIPDFKELWKHFLQEVAFSDYGLPQYELPGLMQTFVAMLKSTTLSGRGFSTLDIPIVNEKQANILAAWYFAVWRDAKKRQSDRQAQINLLNKELEDEELLEKDRNSKIKEIETKESMQAKEAKKYQELFFKSFQKILEDQHFLNLELSSIESQLNQDNLSKKDFNKLTKQKQKVLDKLIFSDDFVKQKTEFLNLSHGDPFVYFELDQAQNPNYFNKIKLIAKSFTKTATDQINGTRGDIFAKCIIEMYRLLELKQEQFDPLPTPVLTEEIIPPRSRSPGDDHKEFCYACGIDLDPKTAKWQVLRFMFERPSQRRQSASGEGRPHICDACALLAFASPLKVTDESIILKLEAANEQSSTQFKLQDYLRMLTCKEMNLNAGKYIILTSDKTTKGDAASSKLGQVQYAIAKISSLFSVEVLQDFKFSLITQASEPIVLSNRHLIFVKGIMEGYRQNIIESGKDINMKLGDAIRYIQQDMPYLAEYSTTKHVTYSDSFELEKTRQLYWHNLQNELGQDMDSNTKLSKRARLYKDVAALTGLTAAFVGSMESSLKSKSKEEDYQREMSKLIEKVDDPNFFGYYATLGVETIVQARLWKNPDNYFVYQQTQELLKTLGQTDREQEKEGKTWLQLYIDDVSNAYAHFADDTQYSADKDWKELTYQLKLSLYTRFPELVRKPTKSGEN
;
A
#
# COMPACT_ATOMS: atom_id res chain seq x y z
N MET A 1 -23.44 22.20 3.89
CA MET A 1 -23.00 23.17 4.92
C MET A 1 -21.96 22.45 5.79
N LYS A 2 -20.75 23.01 6.05
CA LYS A 2 -19.67 22.24 6.72
C LYS A 2 -20.12 21.79 8.13
N ILE A 3 -20.01 20.50 8.45
CA ILE A 3 -20.10 20.02 9.83
C ILE A 3 -18.80 20.45 10.52
N ASP A 4 -18.88 21.43 11.41
CA ASP A 4 -17.75 21.86 12.23
C ASP A 4 -17.24 20.72 13.14
N GLN A 5 -15.94 20.71 13.45
CA GLN A 5 -15.26 19.68 14.25
C GLN A 5 -15.96 19.43 15.60
N LYS A 6 -16.51 20.48 16.22
CA LYS A 6 -17.29 20.36 17.46
C LYS A 6 -18.55 19.52 17.29
N LYS A 7 -19.31 19.73 16.20
CA LYS A 7 -20.50 18.91 15.88
C LYS A 7 -20.12 17.47 15.56
N LEU A 8 -18.99 17.26 14.89
CA LEU A 8 -18.47 15.93 14.61
C LEU A 8 -18.15 15.14 15.88
N ARG A 9 -17.47 15.79 16.82
CA ARG A 9 -17.14 15.19 18.12
C ARG A 9 -18.39 14.75 18.88
N ILE A 10 -19.40 15.61 18.94
CA ILE A 10 -20.71 15.31 19.53
C ILE A 10 -21.36 14.10 18.83
N LEU A 11 -21.33 14.09 17.49
CA LEU A 11 -21.91 13.02 16.68
C LEU A 11 -21.26 11.66 16.97
N LYS A 12 -19.93 11.61 17.09
CA LYS A 12 -19.18 10.38 17.44
C LYS A 12 -19.61 9.83 18.81
N ILE A 13 -19.72 10.69 19.82
CA ILE A 13 -20.15 10.33 21.18
C ILE A 13 -21.57 9.74 21.16
N LEU A 14 -22.51 10.46 20.54
CA LEU A 14 -23.91 10.06 20.51
C LEU A 14 -24.13 8.76 19.75
N ILE A 15 -23.42 8.53 18.64
CA ILE A 15 -23.53 7.30 17.86
C ILE A 15 -22.88 6.12 18.58
N SER A 16 -21.78 6.34 19.32
CA SER A 16 -21.21 5.34 20.22
C SER A 16 -22.22 4.92 21.29
N ALA A 17 -22.81 5.88 22.02
CA ALA A 17 -23.84 5.61 23.01
C ALA A 17 -25.06 4.90 22.41
N ALA A 18 -25.52 5.32 21.23
CA ALA A 18 -26.61 4.68 20.49
C ALA A 18 -26.26 3.28 19.97
N SER A 19 -24.98 2.99 19.77
CA SER A 19 -24.51 1.66 19.36
C SER A 19 -24.58 0.66 20.52
N CYS A 20 -24.57 1.14 21.76
CA CYS A 20 -24.82 0.34 22.95
C CYS A 20 -26.33 0.26 23.23
N SER A 21 -26.86 -0.93 23.52
CA SER A 21 -28.29 -1.11 23.83
C SER A 21 -28.63 -0.71 25.27
N GLN A 22 -27.66 -0.74 26.17
CA GLN A 22 -27.84 -0.54 27.62
C GLN A 22 -27.59 0.90 28.09
N VAL A 23 -26.93 1.72 27.26
CA VAL A 23 -26.44 3.06 27.66
C VAL A 23 -27.52 4.15 27.55
N LEU A 24 -28.43 4.02 26.58
CA LEU A 24 -29.51 4.98 26.35
C LEU A 24 -30.85 4.28 26.54
N GLU A 25 -31.76 4.95 27.24
CA GLU A 25 -33.16 4.51 27.30
C GLU A 25 -33.78 4.41 25.90
N ARG A 26 -34.74 3.50 25.72
CA ARG A 26 -35.31 3.18 24.41
C ARG A 26 -35.88 4.41 23.70
N ASP A 27 -36.55 5.29 24.44
CA ASP A 27 -37.18 6.49 23.90
C ASP A 27 -36.15 7.58 23.57
N ALA A 28 -35.15 7.78 24.45
CA ALA A 28 -34.03 8.67 24.18
C ALA A 28 -33.24 8.24 22.93
N LYS A 29 -33.02 6.92 22.78
CA LYS A 29 -32.37 6.32 21.61
C LYS A 29 -33.18 6.50 20.33
N ASN A 30 -34.50 6.32 20.38
CA ASN A 30 -35.37 6.53 19.22
C ASN A 30 -35.43 8.00 18.81
N SER A 31 -35.53 8.91 19.78
CA SER A 31 -35.48 10.36 19.57
C SER A 31 -34.15 10.80 18.93
N LEU A 32 -33.02 10.30 19.45
CA LEU A 32 -31.70 10.55 18.86
C LEU A 32 -31.62 10.05 17.41
N ILE A 33 -32.05 8.82 17.14
CA ILE A 33 -32.06 8.25 15.78
C ILE A 33 -32.94 9.08 14.83
N ALA A 34 -34.08 9.59 15.31
CA ALA A 34 -34.95 10.46 14.53
C ALA A 34 -34.25 11.80 14.20
N SER A 35 -33.60 12.43 15.18
CA SER A 35 -32.83 13.67 14.96
C SER A 35 -31.62 13.46 14.04
N LEU A 36 -30.97 12.30 14.05
CA LEU A 36 -29.88 11.98 13.11
C LEU A 36 -30.36 11.79 11.67
N LYS A 37 -31.66 11.53 11.45
CA LYS A 37 -32.26 11.37 10.12
C LYS A 37 -32.82 12.65 9.52
N SER A 38 -33.00 13.70 10.32
CA SER A 38 -33.72 14.92 9.91
C SER A 38 -33.01 15.70 8.80
N ASN A 39 -31.70 15.49 8.62
CA ASN A 39 -30.87 16.17 7.64
C ASN A 39 -30.02 15.14 6.85
N SER A 40 -29.95 15.30 5.52
CA SER A 40 -29.22 14.39 4.62
C SER A 40 -27.72 14.33 4.89
N GLU A 41 -27.06 15.47 5.15
CA GLU A 41 -25.63 15.53 5.48
C GLU A 41 -25.34 14.87 6.84
N LEU A 42 -26.15 15.15 7.86
CA LEU A 42 -26.03 14.52 9.18
C LEU A 42 -26.29 13.02 9.13
N LYS A 43 -27.27 12.59 8.35
CA LYS A 43 -27.58 11.17 8.13
C LYS A 43 -26.39 10.44 7.51
N VAL A 44 -25.78 11.01 6.47
CA VAL A 44 -24.60 10.42 5.81
C VAL A 44 -23.42 10.32 6.78
N ALA A 45 -23.13 11.40 7.53
CA ALA A 45 -22.08 11.38 8.54
C ALA A 45 -22.37 10.34 9.64
N ALA A 46 -23.62 10.25 10.10
CA ALA A 46 -24.01 9.30 11.12
C ALA A 46 -23.94 7.85 10.66
N GLN A 47 -24.34 7.57 9.42
CA GLN A 47 -24.19 6.25 8.81
C GLN A 47 -22.73 5.84 8.72
N SER A 48 -21.85 6.76 8.32
CA SER A 48 -20.41 6.50 8.22
C SER A 48 -19.79 6.20 9.59
N ILE A 49 -20.12 7.00 10.61
CA ILE A 49 -19.64 6.74 11.99
C ILE A 49 -20.19 5.41 12.51
N ALA A 50 -21.47 5.09 12.26
CA ALA A 50 -22.08 3.84 12.71
C ALA A 50 -21.44 2.59 12.08
N ARG A 51 -20.90 2.70 10.85
CA ARG A 51 -20.12 1.64 10.20
C ARG A 51 -18.82 1.34 10.94
N ASN A 52 -18.13 2.36 11.46
CA ASN A 52 -16.90 2.17 12.24
C ASN A 52 -17.14 1.34 13.51
N PHE A 53 -18.37 1.34 14.04
CA PHE A 53 -18.76 0.54 15.19
C PHE A 53 -19.29 -0.85 14.83
N SER A 54 -19.29 -1.27 13.55
CA SER A 54 -19.83 -2.55 13.08
C SER A 54 -21.26 -2.84 13.59
N ASN A 55 -22.11 -1.82 13.74
CA ASN A 55 -23.48 -1.98 14.25
C ASN A 55 -24.51 -1.97 13.10
N SER A 56 -24.72 -3.14 12.50
CA SER A 56 -25.66 -3.32 11.38
C SER A 56 -27.11 -2.94 11.74
N GLN A 57 -27.53 -3.15 12.98
CA GLN A 57 -28.86 -2.76 13.45
C GLN A 57 -29.05 -1.25 13.47
N LEU A 58 -28.06 -0.51 13.97
CA LEU A 58 -28.09 0.96 13.98
C LEU A 58 -28.06 1.52 12.55
N ILE A 59 -27.21 0.98 11.68
CA ILE A 59 -27.17 1.35 10.26
C ILE A 59 -28.52 1.12 9.60
N ARG A 60 -29.13 -0.06 9.80
CA ARG A 60 -30.48 -0.36 9.29
C ARG A 60 -31.51 0.63 9.82
N LYS A 61 -31.47 0.94 11.13
CA LYS A 61 -32.36 1.94 11.72
C LYS A 61 -32.16 3.32 11.09
N LEU A 62 -30.92 3.76 10.84
CA LEU A 62 -30.62 5.03 10.15
C LEU A 62 -31.09 5.03 8.69
N ASN A 63 -31.09 3.88 8.01
CA ASN A 63 -31.52 3.73 6.62
C ASN A 63 -33.04 3.80 6.44
N ILE A 64 -33.82 3.27 7.40
CA ILE A 64 -35.28 3.27 7.32
C ILE A 64 -35.81 4.71 7.35
N PHE A 65 -36.50 5.14 6.29
CA PHE A 65 -37.19 6.43 6.24
C PHE A 65 -38.24 6.53 7.36
N ALA A 66 -38.23 7.61 8.13
CA ALA A 66 -39.32 7.94 9.05
C ALA A 66 -40.17 9.06 8.43
N LEU A 67 -41.49 8.86 8.41
CA LEU A 67 -42.46 9.89 8.07
C LEU A 67 -42.41 11.02 9.11
N LYS A 68 -42.42 12.26 8.61
CA LYS A 68 -42.37 13.56 9.29
C LYS A 68 -42.79 13.57 10.78
N LYS A 69 -41.85 13.96 11.64
CA LYS A 69 -42.03 14.99 12.68
C LYS A 69 -40.68 15.72 12.82
N GLU A 70 -40.68 17.04 12.64
CA GLU A 70 -39.53 17.88 12.97
C GLU A 70 -39.40 17.94 14.49
N ASP A 71 -38.77 16.92 15.09
CA ASP A 71 -38.21 17.05 16.43
C ASP A 71 -36.88 17.79 16.30
N ASN A 72 -36.94 19.12 16.48
CA ASN A 72 -35.79 19.98 16.77
C ASN A 72 -35.25 19.71 18.19
N SER A 73 -35.07 18.44 18.55
CA SER A 73 -34.39 18.09 19.79
C SER A 73 -32.91 18.43 19.63
N SER A 74 -32.45 19.44 20.37
CA SER A 74 -31.05 19.87 20.34
C SER A 74 -30.16 18.72 20.81
N LEU A 75 -29.16 18.36 20.00
CA LEU A 75 -28.10 17.38 20.30
C LEU A 75 -27.12 17.95 21.37
N ASN A 76 -27.65 18.42 22.50
CA ASN A 76 -26.86 19.04 23.56
C ASN A 76 -26.25 17.94 24.44
N LEU A 77 -24.94 18.02 24.62
CA LEU A 77 -24.17 17.19 25.55
C LEU A 77 -23.68 18.06 26.70
N ASP A 78 -23.90 17.61 27.93
CA ASP A 78 -23.34 18.25 29.11
C ASP A 78 -22.11 17.46 29.59
N ILE A 79 -20.98 18.15 29.72
CA ILE A 79 -19.74 17.56 30.24
C ILE A 79 -19.57 18.03 31.68
N LYS A 80 -19.65 17.11 32.64
CA LYS A 80 -19.44 17.35 34.08
C LYS A 80 -18.35 16.41 34.57
N SER A 81 -17.20 16.93 34.99
CA SER A 81 -16.08 16.14 35.54
C SER A 81 -15.67 14.95 34.66
N ASN A 82 -15.45 15.19 33.36
CA ASN A 82 -15.17 14.18 32.32
C ASN A 82 -16.28 13.15 32.06
N LYS A 83 -17.43 13.23 32.73
CA LYS A 83 -18.62 12.43 32.42
C LYS A 83 -19.52 13.18 31.45
N ILE A 84 -20.08 12.45 30.50
CA ILE A 84 -20.97 13.00 29.47
C ILE A 84 -22.40 12.62 29.80
N HIS A 85 -23.28 13.63 29.79
CA HIS A 85 -24.69 13.47 30.05
C HIS A 85 -25.53 13.89 28.84
N VAL A 86 -26.62 13.15 28.60
CA VAL A 86 -27.68 13.48 27.64
C VAL A 86 -28.98 13.53 28.42
N LYS A 87 -29.64 14.69 28.49
CA LYS A 87 -30.90 14.87 29.24
C LYS A 87 -30.79 14.31 30.67
N ASP A 88 -29.73 14.68 31.37
CA ASP A 88 -29.35 14.22 32.73
C ASP A 88 -29.00 12.73 32.90
N GLN A 89 -29.06 11.91 31.84
CA GLN A 89 -28.56 10.53 31.86
C GLN A 89 -27.05 10.49 31.58
N GLU A 90 -26.26 9.89 32.48
CA GLU A 90 -24.83 9.63 32.25
C GLU A 90 -24.65 8.54 31.18
N ILE A 91 -24.10 8.92 30.02
CA ILE A 91 -23.89 8.01 28.89
C ILE A 91 -22.48 7.46 28.81
N GLY A 92 -21.53 8.01 29.57
CA GLY A 92 -20.13 7.57 29.58
C GLY A 92 -19.15 8.63 30.04
N CYS A 93 -17.86 8.41 29.80
CA CYS A 93 -16.78 9.31 30.20
C CYS A 93 -15.75 9.55 29.10
N LEU A 94 -15.04 10.68 29.21
CA LEU A 94 -13.89 11.03 28.39
C LEU A 94 -12.62 10.50 29.06
N LYS A 95 -11.76 9.86 28.26
CA LYS A 95 -10.42 9.43 28.68
C LYS A 95 -9.38 9.85 27.65
N ILE A 96 -8.15 10.03 28.11
CA ILE A 96 -6.98 10.30 27.27
C ILE A 96 -6.06 9.09 27.38
N LEU A 97 -5.67 8.55 26.23
CA LEU A 97 -4.64 7.52 26.14
C LEU A 97 -3.37 8.14 25.54
N PHE A 98 -2.26 8.02 26.24
CA PHE A 98 -0.95 8.48 25.79
C PHE A 98 -0.28 7.41 24.91
N LYS A 99 0.32 7.85 23.82
CA LYS A 99 1.09 7.01 22.91
C LYS A 99 2.49 6.80 23.48
N SER A 100 2.99 5.56 23.39
CA SER A 100 4.42 5.30 23.56
C SER A 100 5.23 6.11 22.55
N THR A 101 6.43 6.53 22.91
CA THR A 101 7.36 7.16 21.97
C THR A 101 7.53 6.29 20.73
N LEU A 102 7.24 6.85 19.55
CA LEU A 102 7.37 6.13 18.29
C LEU A 102 8.84 5.72 18.07
N PRO A 103 9.09 4.49 17.59
CA PRO A 103 10.43 4.07 17.17
C PRO A 103 11.01 5.02 16.12
N GLY A 104 12.34 5.19 16.13
CA GLY A 104 13.04 6.02 15.14
C GLY A 104 13.36 5.24 13.86
N GLU A 105 13.52 3.92 13.96
CA GLU A 105 13.62 3.06 12.79
C GLU A 105 12.25 2.98 12.08
N LEU A 106 12.27 3.19 10.75
CA LEU A 106 11.06 3.39 9.94
C LEU A 106 10.08 2.21 10.01
N GLN A 107 10.57 0.99 9.87
CA GLN A 107 9.75 -0.20 9.83
C GLN A 107 9.13 -0.50 11.20
N ALA A 108 9.85 -0.28 12.31
CA ALA A 108 9.29 -0.34 13.66
C ALA A 108 8.27 0.77 13.90
N ARG A 109 8.51 1.99 13.39
CA ARG A 109 7.56 3.10 13.46
C ARG A 109 6.24 2.74 12.78
N LEU A 110 6.30 2.31 11.52
CA LEU A 110 5.13 1.87 10.75
C LEU A 110 4.41 0.71 11.43
N SER A 111 5.15 -0.24 12.01
CA SER A 111 4.57 -1.37 12.74
C SER A 111 3.83 -0.92 14.01
N THR A 112 4.37 0.07 14.72
CA THR A 112 3.77 0.65 15.92
C THR A 112 2.52 1.46 15.59
N GLU A 113 2.56 2.29 14.54
CA GLU A 113 1.39 3.02 14.08
C GLU A 113 0.28 2.07 13.58
N SER A 114 0.65 1.06 12.80
CA SER A 114 -0.28 0.02 12.33
C SER A 114 -0.98 -0.70 13.48
N ILE A 115 -0.25 -1.08 14.54
CA ILE A 115 -0.86 -1.78 15.67
C ILE A 115 -1.74 -0.85 16.52
N ILE A 116 -1.37 0.43 16.67
CA ILE A 116 -2.19 1.45 17.33
C ILE A 116 -3.53 1.59 16.60
N GLU A 117 -3.50 1.76 15.26
CA GLU A 117 -4.71 1.92 14.46
C GLU A 117 -5.62 0.69 14.55
N ARG A 118 -5.05 -0.53 14.48
CA ARG A 118 -5.80 -1.78 14.66
C ARG A 118 -6.38 -1.94 16.06
N PHE A 119 -5.66 -1.50 17.10
CA PHE A 119 -6.16 -1.55 18.46
C PHE A 119 -7.31 -0.56 18.69
N LEU A 120 -7.19 0.68 18.19
CA LEU A 120 -8.26 1.66 18.23
C LEU A 120 -9.51 1.18 17.47
N GLU A 121 -9.32 0.50 16.34
CA GLU A 121 -10.42 -0.14 15.59
C GLU A 121 -11.09 -1.27 16.39
N TYR A 122 -10.30 -2.09 17.09
CA TYR A 122 -10.82 -3.11 18.00
C TYR A 122 -11.67 -2.49 19.12
N LEU A 123 -11.19 -1.42 19.77
CA LEU A 123 -11.94 -0.69 20.81
C LEU A 123 -13.27 -0.13 20.26
N GLN A 124 -13.26 0.43 19.05
CA GLN A 124 -14.47 0.92 18.38
C GLN A 124 -15.43 -0.21 18.06
N LYS A 125 -14.98 -1.28 17.41
CA LYS A 125 -15.88 -2.32 16.89
C LYS A 125 -16.41 -3.25 17.96
N VAL A 126 -15.59 -3.61 18.95
CA VAL A 126 -15.99 -4.57 20.00
C VAL A 126 -16.68 -3.83 21.15
N TYR A 127 -16.06 -2.76 21.66
CA TYR A 127 -16.53 -2.06 22.86
C TYR A 127 -17.25 -0.75 22.59
N LYS A 128 -17.41 -0.34 21.32
CA LYS A 128 -18.10 0.89 20.92
C LYS A 128 -17.43 2.16 21.48
N ILE A 129 -16.16 2.09 21.87
CA ILE A 129 -15.38 3.24 22.36
C ILE A 129 -15.10 4.16 21.16
N ALA A 130 -15.50 5.43 21.22
CA ALA A 130 -15.31 6.35 20.11
C ALA A 130 -13.95 7.07 20.19
N VAL A 131 -13.20 7.10 19.08
CA VAL A 131 -12.02 7.97 18.96
C VAL A 131 -12.45 9.37 18.54
N LEU A 132 -12.30 10.33 19.44
CA LEU A 132 -12.73 11.71 19.24
C LEU A 132 -11.68 12.50 18.48
N ASN A 133 -10.45 12.46 18.97
CA ASN A 133 -9.29 13.15 18.41
C ASN A 133 -8.03 12.30 18.56
N GLU A 134 -7.08 12.47 17.64
CA GLU A 134 -5.78 11.80 17.66
C GLU A 134 -4.68 12.81 17.32
N SER A 135 -3.69 12.93 18.20
CA SER A 135 -2.46 13.68 17.96
C SER A 135 -1.26 12.74 17.87
N ASP A 136 -0.07 13.28 17.64
CA ASP A 136 1.17 12.49 17.64
C ASP A 136 1.49 11.86 19.01
N ARG A 137 0.94 12.41 20.11
CA ARG A 137 1.28 11.99 21.48
C ARG A 137 0.14 11.34 22.26
N HIS A 138 -1.11 11.60 21.89
CA HIS A 138 -2.25 11.08 22.64
C HIS A 138 -3.49 10.90 21.76
N VAL A 139 -4.40 10.08 22.24
CA VAL A 139 -5.72 9.80 21.66
C VAL A 139 -6.77 10.17 22.70
N GLU A 140 -7.71 11.04 22.32
CA GLU A 140 -8.88 11.35 23.13
C GLU A 140 -10.03 10.40 22.73
N ILE A 141 -10.58 9.70 23.72
CA ILE A 141 -11.64 8.70 23.52
C ILE A 141 -12.86 8.98 24.39
N PHE A 142 -14.02 8.55 23.90
CA PHE A 142 -15.25 8.43 24.69
C PHE A 142 -15.51 6.96 24.98
N VAL A 143 -15.63 6.65 26.27
CA VAL A 143 -15.92 5.31 26.80
C VAL A 143 -17.39 5.27 27.22
N PRO A 144 -18.24 4.48 26.55
CA PRO A 144 -19.66 4.38 26.92
C PRO A 144 -19.81 3.75 28.31
N ASN A 145 -20.88 4.13 29.02
CA ASN A 145 -21.19 3.64 30.38
C ASN A 145 -21.68 2.18 30.35
N GLN A 146 -20.75 1.25 30.16
CA GLN A 146 -20.96 -0.20 30.19
C GLN A 146 -19.78 -0.86 30.90
N ASP A 147 -19.91 -2.13 31.25
CA ASP A 147 -18.81 -2.88 31.87
C ASP A 147 -17.70 -3.13 30.84
N ILE A 148 -16.55 -2.47 31.01
CA ILE A 148 -15.40 -2.52 30.11
C ILE A 148 -14.15 -2.82 30.95
N PRO A 149 -13.37 -3.85 30.58
CA PRO A 149 -12.07 -4.14 31.21
C PRO A 149 -11.11 -2.95 31.16
N ASP A 150 -10.07 -2.98 32.00
CA ASP A 150 -9.02 -1.96 31.90
C ASP A 150 -8.25 -2.05 30.56
N PHE A 151 -7.57 -0.97 30.18
CA PHE A 151 -6.88 -0.91 28.89
C PHE A 151 -5.70 -1.89 28.76
N LYS A 152 -5.09 -2.33 29.86
CA LYS A 152 -4.02 -3.34 29.83
C LYS A 152 -4.61 -4.72 29.52
N GLU A 153 -5.76 -5.06 30.10
CA GLU A 153 -6.51 -6.27 29.78
C GLU A 153 -7.03 -6.25 28.35
N LEU A 154 -7.65 -5.15 27.91
CA LEU A 154 -8.10 -4.97 26.53
C LEU A 154 -6.97 -5.15 25.51
N TRP A 155 -5.78 -4.62 25.82
CA TRP A 155 -4.59 -4.80 25.00
C TRP A 155 -4.18 -6.27 24.91
N LYS A 156 -4.16 -6.99 26.04
CA LYS A 156 -3.85 -8.42 26.08
C LYS A 156 -4.84 -9.24 25.24
N HIS A 157 -6.14 -9.00 25.41
CA HIS A 157 -7.19 -9.65 24.62
C HIS A 157 -7.03 -9.36 23.13
N PHE A 158 -6.81 -8.10 22.74
CA PHE A 158 -6.56 -7.73 21.36
C PHE A 158 -5.38 -8.50 20.75
N LEU A 159 -4.26 -8.62 21.46
CA LEU A 159 -3.09 -9.34 20.94
C LEU A 159 -3.38 -10.83 20.76
N GLN A 160 -4.04 -11.48 21.71
CA GLN A 160 -4.29 -12.93 21.69
C GLN A 160 -5.44 -13.33 20.75
N GLU A 161 -6.51 -12.55 20.72
CA GLU A 161 -7.74 -12.86 20.00
C GLU A 161 -7.79 -12.26 18.60
N VAL A 162 -7.04 -11.17 18.36
CA VAL A 162 -7.00 -10.48 17.07
C VAL A 162 -5.61 -10.57 16.45
N ALA A 163 -4.63 -9.83 16.98
CA ALA A 163 -3.39 -9.52 16.25
C ALA A 163 -2.51 -10.74 15.96
N PHE A 164 -2.40 -11.68 16.91
CA PHE A 164 -1.64 -12.92 16.82
C PHE A 164 -2.54 -14.16 16.76
N SER A 165 -3.76 -14.00 16.23
CA SER A 165 -4.68 -15.11 15.98
C SER A 165 -4.69 -15.50 14.50
N ASP A 166 -5.30 -16.65 14.17
CA ASP A 166 -5.39 -17.11 12.79
C ASP A 166 -6.16 -16.12 11.91
N TYR A 167 -7.45 -15.90 12.22
CA TYR A 167 -8.37 -15.11 11.39
C TYR A 167 -8.87 -13.82 12.05
N GLY A 168 -8.42 -13.51 13.26
CA GLY A 168 -8.91 -12.36 14.04
C GLY A 168 -10.34 -12.57 14.54
N LEU A 169 -11.15 -11.53 14.45
CA LEU A 169 -12.59 -11.56 14.76
C LEU A 169 -13.38 -11.22 13.48
N PRO A 170 -13.69 -12.23 12.63
CA PRO A 170 -14.34 -12.01 11.34
C PRO A 170 -15.70 -11.31 11.45
N GLN A 171 -16.46 -11.55 12.53
CA GLN A 171 -17.74 -10.90 12.79
C GLN A 171 -17.64 -9.38 12.95
N TYR A 172 -16.44 -8.88 13.23
CA TYR A 172 -16.13 -7.45 13.30
C TYR A 172 -15.18 -7.01 12.17
N GLU A 173 -14.89 -7.85 11.18
CA GLU A 173 -13.90 -7.54 10.13
C GLU A 173 -12.54 -7.12 10.71
N LEU A 174 -12.14 -7.68 11.84
CA LEU A 174 -10.85 -7.40 12.47
C LEU A 174 -9.82 -8.46 12.05
N PRO A 175 -8.79 -8.10 11.26
CA PRO A 175 -7.91 -9.07 10.62
C PRO A 175 -6.90 -9.70 11.58
N GLY A 176 -6.72 -11.02 11.44
CA GLY A 176 -5.64 -11.79 12.06
C GLY A 176 -4.45 -11.99 11.13
N LEU A 177 -3.56 -12.91 11.47
CA LEU A 177 -2.31 -13.17 10.74
C LEU A 177 -2.55 -13.73 9.33
N MET A 178 -3.68 -14.40 9.06
CA MET A 178 -4.03 -14.86 7.71
C MET A 178 -4.27 -13.69 6.74
N GLN A 179 -4.88 -12.61 7.23
CA GLN A 179 -5.18 -11.41 6.44
C GLN A 179 -4.05 -10.38 6.46
N THR A 180 -3.12 -10.46 7.42
CA THR A 180 -1.95 -9.56 7.46
C THR A 180 -0.67 -10.27 6.99
N PHE A 181 -0.10 -11.14 7.81
CA PHE A 181 1.19 -11.78 7.58
C PHE A 181 1.19 -12.72 6.36
N VAL A 182 0.22 -13.62 6.26
CA VAL A 182 0.15 -14.58 5.12
C VAL A 182 -0.17 -13.83 3.83
N ALA A 183 -1.08 -12.87 3.85
CA ALA A 183 -1.39 -12.04 2.69
C ALA A 183 -0.14 -11.27 2.19
N MET A 184 0.65 -10.71 3.11
CA MET A 184 1.94 -10.05 2.83
C MET A 184 2.95 -10.98 2.18
N LEU A 185 3.14 -12.19 2.70
CA LEU A 185 4.06 -13.15 2.09
C LEU A 185 3.66 -13.56 0.68
N LYS A 186 2.36 -13.51 0.36
CA LYS A 186 1.88 -13.81 -1.00
C LYS A 186 2.10 -12.63 -1.96
N SER A 187 2.08 -11.39 -1.47
CA SER A 187 2.12 -10.18 -2.29
C SER A 187 3.54 -9.69 -2.56
N THR A 188 4.41 -9.70 -1.54
CA THR A 188 5.69 -8.97 -1.58
C THR A 188 6.88 -9.90 -1.41
N THR A 189 7.92 -9.72 -2.23
CA THR A 189 9.20 -10.41 -2.02
C THR A 189 10.09 -9.58 -1.09
N LEU A 190 10.41 -10.13 0.09
CA LEU A 190 11.26 -9.48 1.08
C LEU A 190 12.76 -9.76 0.83
N SER A 191 13.09 -10.90 0.20
CA SER A 191 14.46 -11.24 -0.19
C SER A 191 14.49 -12.13 -1.42
N GLY A 192 15.22 -11.69 -2.45
CA GLY A 192 15.39 -12.48 -3.67
C GLY A 192 16.20 -13.77 -3.49
N ARG A 193 17.02 -13.88 -2.43
CA ARG A 193 17.78 -15.11 -2.11
C ARG A 193 17.07 -16.03 -1.10
N GLY A 194 15.91 -15.60 -0.59
CA GLY A 194 15.20 -16.22 0.53
C GLY A 194 15.95 -16.10 1.87
N PHE A 195 15.26 -16.45 2.96
CA PHE A 195 15.76 -16.48 4.33
C PHE A 195 15.93 -17.92 4.83
N SER A 196 16.51 -18.06 6.02
CA SER A 196 16.38 -19.29 6.82
C SER A 196 15.07 -19.26 7.62
N THR A 197 14.90 -20.17 8.58
CA THR A 197 13.82 -20.08 9.57
C THR A 197 13.90 -18.76 10.33
N LEU A 198 12.75 -18.24 10.77
CA LEU A 198 12.66 -16.99 11.51
C LEU A 198 12.94 -17.22 13.00
N ASP A 199 13.85 -16.41 13.54
CA ASP A 199 14.15 -16.34 14.96
C ASP A 199 13.42 -15.13 15.56
N ILE A 200 12.17 -15.35 15.99
CA ILE A 200 11.25 -14.32 16.46
C ILE A 200 10.48 -14.80 17.71
N PRO A 201 9.95 -13.88 18.53
CA PRO A 201 9.17 -14.27 19.69
C PRO A 201 7.86 -14.95 19.30
N ILE A 202 7.47 -16.00 20.05
CA ILE A 202 6.24 -16.78 19.86
C ILE A 202 5.34 -16.59 21.08
N VAL A 203 4.25 -15.84 20.94
CA VAL A 203 3.40 -15.44 22.08
C VAL A 203 2.19 -16.33 22.32
N ASN A 204 1.80 -17.15 21.35
CA ASN A 204 0.69 -18.08 21.48
C ASN A 204 0.74 -19.23 20.47
N GLU A 205 -0.12 -20.22 20.68
CA GLU A 205 -0.27 -21.41 19.83
C GLU A 205 -0.72 -21.08 18.40
N LYS A 206 -1.57 -20.07 18.20
CA LYS A 206 -2.08 -19.69 16.86
C LYS A 206 -0.98 -19.15 15.96
N GLN A 207 -0.14 -18.25 16.49
CA GLN A 207 1.07 -17.78 15.81
C GLN A 207 2.02 -18.93 15.49
N ALA A 208 2.25 -19.84 16.44
CA ALA A 208 3.09 -21.01 16.24
C ALA A 208 2.57 -21.91 15.10
N ASN A 209 1.26 -22.16 15.06
CA ASN A 209 0.61 -22.93 14.00
C ASN A 209 0.77 -22.29 12.61
N ILE A 210 0.70 -20.96 12.50
CA ILE A 210 0.91 -20.26 11.23
C ILE A 210 2.35 -20.38 10.72
N LEU A 211 3.34 -20.23 11.60
CA LEU A 211 4.74 -20.41 11.24
C LEU A 211 5.05 -21.87 10.87
N ALA A 212 4.54 -22.82 11.65
CA ALA A 212 4.66 -24.25 11.35
C ALA A 212 4.01 -24.59 10.01
N ALA A 213 2.83 -24.02 9.70
CA ALA A 213 2.17 -24.19 8.41
C ALA A 213 2.98 -23.61 7.23
N TRP A 214 3.69 -22.50 7.44
CA TRP A 214 4.58 -21.94 6.44
C TRP A 214 5.77 -22.86 6.14
N TYR A 215 6.41 -23.40 7.18
CA TYR A 215 7.50 -24.38 7.03
C TYR A 215 7.01 -25.70 6.40
N PHE A 216 5.81 -26.14 6.77
CA PHE A 216 5.16 -27.29 6.13
C PHE A 216 4.87 -27.02 4.64
N ALA A 217 4.47 -25.80 4.26
CA ALA A 217 4.28 -25.43 2.86
C ALA A 217 5.60 -25.49 2.06
N VAL A 218 6.74 -25.14 2.67
CA VAL A 218 8.07 -25.32 2.05
C VAL A 218 8.38 -26.81 1.82
N TRP A 219 8.10 -27.66 2.81
CA TRP A 219 8.22 -29.12 2.66
C TRP A 219 7.35 -29.65 1.52
N ARG A 220 6.08 -29.25 1.48
CA ARG A 220 5.11 -29.63 0.45
C ARG A 220 5.61 -29.24 -0.94
N ASP A 221 6.09 -28.02 -1.11
CA ASP A 221 6.56 -27.52 -2.41
C ASP A 221 7.85 -28.22 -2.86
N ALA A 222 8.74 -28.59 -1.93
CA ALA A 222 9.90 -29.42 -2.24
C ALA A 222 9.50 -30.83 -2.69
N LYS A 223 8.55 -31.48 -2.00
CA LYS A 223 8.00 -32.78 -2.38
C LYS A 223 7.37 -32.71 -3.77
N LYS A 224 6.51 -31.71 -3.99
CA LYS A 224 5.84 -31.48 -5.27
C LYS A 224 6.85 -31.29 -6.40
N ARG A 225 7.90 -30.47 -6.19
CA ARG A 225 8.96 -30.28 -7.20
C ARG A 225 9.64 -31.59 -7.59
N GLN A 226 9.92 -32.47 -6.63
CA GLN A 226 10.50 -33.79 -6.91
C GLN A 226 9.51 -34.71 -7.64
N SER A 227 8.24 -34.70 -7.27
CA SER A 227 7.19 -35.47 -7.94
C SER A 227 6.94 -34.99 -9.37
N ASP A 228 6.88 -33.67 -9.59
CA ASP A 228 6.70 -33.06 -10.92
C ASP A 228 7.88 -33.40 -11.83
N ARG A 229 9.12 -33.36 -11.30
CA ARG A 229 10.32 -33.77 -12.06
C ARG A 229 10.27 -35.25 -12.41
N GLN A 230 9.83 -36.12 -11.50
CA GLN A 230 9.68 -37.55 -11.77
C GLN A 230 8.61 -37.82 -12.83
N ALA A 231 7.48 -37.11 -12.77
CA ALA A 231 6.43 -37.23 -13.78
C ALA A 231 6.92 -36.81 -15.17
N GLN A 232 7.75 -35.75 -15.27
CA GLN A 232 8.39 -35.34 -16.52
C GLN A 232 9.38 -36.39 -17.05
N ILE A 233 10.20 -36.99 -16.18
CA ILE A 233 11.09 -38.09 -16.57
C ILE A 233 10.28 -39.26 -17.13
N ASN A 234 9.21 -39.65 -16.46
CA ASN A 234 8.34 -40.74 -16.90
C ASN A 234 7.68 -40.43 -18.26
N LEU A 235 7.26 -39.18 -18.48
CA LEU A 235 6.69 -38.74 -19.75
C LEU A 235 7.72 -38.75 -20.89
N LEU A 236 8.94 -38.25 -20.64
CA LEU A 236 10.03 -38.31 -21.61
C LEU A 236 10.43 -39.76 -21.95
N ASN A 237 10.45 -40.65 -20.95
CA ASN A 237 10.70 -42.08 -21.16
C ASN A 237 9.62 -42.70 -22.04
N LYS A 238 8.34 -42.38 -21.81
CA LYS A 238 7.23 -42.83 -22.66
C LYS A 238 7.33 -42.29 -24.09
N GLU A 239 7.74 -41.05 -24.25
CA GLU A 239 7.96 -40.47 -25.59
C GLU A 239 9.15 -41.08 -26.32
N LEU A 240 10.14 -41.65 -25.62
CA LEU A 240 11.24 -42.38 -26.25
C LEU A 240 10.82 -43.74 -26.83
N GLU A 241 9.68 -44.28 -26.38
CA GLU A 241 9.09 -45.52 -26.88
C GLU A 241 8.45 -45.34 -28.28
N ASP A 242 8.30 -44.11 -28.76
CA ASP A 242 7.81 -43.83 -30.12
C ASP A 242 8.85 -44.24 -31.18
N GLU A 243 8.45 -45.13 -32.08
CA GLU A 243 9.28 -45.68 -33.15
C GLU A 243 9.49 -44.67 -34.30
N GLU A 244 8.63 -43.66 -34.44
CA GLU A 244 8.72 -42.63 -35.49
C GLU A 244 9.61 -41.43 -35.10
N LEU A 245 10.22 -41.46 -33.91
CA LEU A 245 11.01 -40.34 -33.39
C LEU A 245 12.36 -40.18 -34.10
N LEU A 246 12.66 -38.97 -34.59
CA LEU A 246 13.95 -38.67 -35.22
C LEU A 246 15.12 -38.88 -34.25
N GLU A 247 16.23 -39.41 -34.74
CA GLU A 247 17.42 -39.75 -33.94
C GLU A 247 18.02 -38.55 -33.19
N LYS A 248 17.94 -37.35 -33.78
CA LYS A 248 18.34 -36.09 -33.15
C LYS A 248 17.47 -35.76 -31.93
N ASP A 249 16.16 -35.95 -32.04
CA ASP A 249 15.21 -35.68 -30.96
C ASP A 249 15.31 -36.73 -29.86
N ARG A 250 15.53 -38.00 -30.24
CA ARG A 250 15.82 -39.10 -29.31
C ARG A 250 17.05 -38.81 -28.46
N ASN A 251 18.16 -38.42 -29.09
CA ASN A 251 19.39 -38.03 -28.37
C ASN A 251 19.21 -36.80 -27.47
N SER A 252 18.39 -35.83 -27.88
CA SER A 252 18.07 -34.66 -27.05
C SER A 252 17.27 -35.05 -25.79
N LYS A 253 16.26 -35.91 -25.94
CA LYS A 253 15.43 -36.39 -24.83
C LYS A 253 16.21 -37.24 -23.83
N ILE A 254 17.10 -38.13 -24.30
CA ILE A 254 17.99 -38.92 -23.43
C ILE A 254 18.85 -38.00 -22.55
N LYS A 255 19.49 -36.99 -23.16
CA LYS A 255 20.28 -36.00 -22.41
C LYS A 255 19.44 -35.22 -21.39
N GLU A 256 18.20 -34.88 -21.74
CA GLU A 256 17.27 -34.21 -20.83
C GLU A 256 16.90 -35.10 -19.64
N ILE A 257 16.62 -36.39 -19.86
CA ILE A 257 16.35 -37.37 -18.81
C ILE A 257 17.55 -37.51 -17.87
N GLU A 258 18.74 -37.78 -18.41
CA GLU A 258 19.98 -37.93 -17.61
C GLU A 258 20.23 -36.68 -16.74
N THR A 259 19.99 -35.50 -17.30
CA THR A 259 20.14 -34.22 -16.59
C THR A 259 19.13 -34.12 -15.44
N LYS A 260 17.84 -34.44 -15.68
CA LYS A 260 16.79 -34.40 -14.67
C LYS A 260 17.00 -35.45 -13.57
N GLU A 261 17.40 -36.67 -13.92
CA GLU A 261 17.72 -37.74 -12.97
C GLU A 261 18.91 -37.38 -12.08
N SER A 262 19.98 -36.83 -12.66
CA SER A 262 21.14 -36.34 -11.91
C SER A 262 20.75 -35.23 -10.93
N MET A 263 19.91 -34.28 -11.34
CA MET A 263 19.39 -33.23 -10.47
C MET A 263 18.51 -33.78 -9.34
N GLN A 264 17.63 -34.74 -9.65
CA GLN A 264 16.77 -35.41 -8.67
C GLN A 264 17.61 -36.12 -7.59
N ALA A 265 18.56 -36.95 -8.01
CA ALA A 265 19.41 -37.71 -7.10
C ALA A 265 20.26 -36.80 -6.20
N LYS A 266 20.86 -35.74 -6.78
CA LYS A 266 21.62 -34.74 -6.02
C LYS A 266 20.75 -34.01 -4.99
N GLU A 267 19.54 -33.63 -5.38
CA GLU A 267 18.62 -32.92 -4.48
C GLU A 267 18.12 -33.83 -3.34
N ALA A 268 17.71 -35.07 -3.65
CA ALA A 268 17.24 -36.05 -2.67
C ALA A 268 18.32 -36.39 -1.65
N LYS A 269 19.53 -36.74 -2.11
CA LYS A 269 20.68 -37.04 -1.25
C LYS A 269 21.01 -35.88 -0.31
N LYS A 270 21.04 -34.65 -0.85
CA LYS A 270 21.28 -33.43 -0.07
C LYS A 270 20.24 -33.23 1.04
N TYR A 271 18.95 -33.47 0.77
CA TYR A 271 17.91 -33.34 1.79
C TYR A 271 18.00 -34.45 2.84
N GLN A 272 18.22 -35.69 2.42
CA GLN A 272 18.37 -36.84 3.31
C GLN A 272 19.54 -36.66 4.27
N GLU A 273 20.75 -36.40 3.76
CA GLU A 273 21.96 -36.28 4.58
C GLU A 273 21.87 -35.13 5.59
N LEU A 274 21.39 -33.97 5.16
CA LEU A 274 21.32 -32.78 6.03
C LEU A 274 20.18 -32.87 7.04
N PHE A 275 19.04 -33.47 6.68
CA PHE A 275 17.95 -33.72 7.61
C PHE A 275 18.35 -34.75 8.67
N PHE A 276 18.86 -35.91 8.24
CA PHE A 276 19.31 -36.97 9.14
C PHE A 276 20.34 -36.45 10.14
N LYS A 277 21.42 -35.85 9.65
CA LYS A 277 22.49 -35.31 10.50
C LYS A 277 22.01 -34.25 11.49
N SER A 278 21.18 -33.31 11.02
CA SER A 278 20.76 -32.17 11.86
C SER A 278 19.75 -32.59 12.90
N PHE A 279 18.78 -33.42 12.51
CA PHE A 279 17.69 -33.80 13.41
C PHE A 279 18.10 -34.91 14.38
N GLN A 280 18.89 -35.89 13.94
CA GLN A 280 19.47 -36.90 14.83
C GLN A 280 20.23 -36.24 15.98
N LYS A 281 21.10 -35.28 15.67
CA LYS A 281 21.85 -34.55 16.69
C LYS A 281 20.93 -33.87 17.72
N ILE A 282 19.86 -33.23 17.27
CA ILE A 282 18.89 -32.57 18.17
C ILE A 282 18.17 -33.60 19.03
N LEU A 283 17.75 -34.73 18.47
CA LEU A 283 17.08 -35.78 19.22
C LEU A 283 18.01 -36.41 20.27
N GLU A 284 19.27 -36.65 19.93
CA GLU A 284 20.31 -37.12 20.87
C GLU A 284 20.55 -36.11 22.00
N ASP A 285 20.76 -34.83 21.66
CA ASP A 285 20.96 -33.76 22.63
C ASP A 285 19.75 -33.66 23.60
N GLN A 286 18.52 -33.78 23.09
CA GLN A 286 17.28 -33.73 23.88
C GLN A 286 17.08 -35.01 24.72
N HIS A 287 17.49 -36.18 24.22
CA HIS A 287 17.50 -37.42 25.00
C HIS A 287 18.44 -37.30 26.20
N PHE A 288 19.67 -36.79 26.00
CA PHE A 288 20.61 -36.56 27.10
C PHE A 288 20.08 -35.55 28.13
N LEU A 289 19.42 -34.48 27.70
CA LEU A 289 18.79 -33.52 28.61
C LEU A 289 17.64 -34.16 29.42
N ASN A 290 16.83 -35.04 28.81
CA ASN A 290 15.77 -35.76 29.52
C ASN A 290 16.34 -36.75 30.57
N LEU A 291 17.45 -37.43 30.26
CA LEU A 291 18.16 -38.29 31.23
C LEU A 291 18.76 -37.47 32.38
N GLU A 292 19.37 -36.32 32.07
CA GLU A 292 19.89 -35.39 33.09
C GLU A 292 18.76 -34.88 33.98
N LEU A 293 17.62 -34.48 33.41
CA LEU A 293 16.46 -34.01 34.16
C LEU A 293 15.92 -35.09 35.11
N SER A 294 15.76 -36.32 34.62
CA SER A 294 15.28 -37.45 35.41
C SER A 294 16.23 -37.78 36.57
N SER A 295 17.55 -37.68 36.33
CA SER A 295 18.57 -37.85 37.37
C SER A 295 18.51 -36.75 38.44
N ILE A 296 18.34 -35.48 38.03
CA ILE A 296 18.20 -34.35 38.96
C ILE A 296 16.92 -34.48 39.79
N GLU A 297 15.81 -34.88 39.19
CA GLU A 297 14.54 -35.09 39.89
C GLU A 297 14.62 -36.24 40.91
N SER A 298 15.27 -37.34 40.54
CA SER A 298 15.53 -38.45 41.46
C SER A 298 16.40 -38.02 42.65
N GLN A 299 17.42 -37.20 42.41
CA GLN A 299 18.26 -36.64 43.46
C GLN A 299 17.49 -35.70 44.38
N LEU A 300 16.66 -34.81 43.82
CA LEU A 300 15.82 -33.86 44.57
C LEU A 300 14.80 -34.55 45.51
N ASN A 301 14.39 -35.78 45.19
CA ASN A 301 13.44 -36.56 45.98
C ASN A 301 14.12 -37.37 47.12
N GLN A 302 15.42 -37.23 47.34
CA GLN A 302 16.12 -37.90 48.44
C GLN A 302 15.93 -37.16 49.77
N ASP A 303 15.53 -37.87 50.82
CA ASP A 303 15.12 -37.31 52.13
C ASP A 303 16.23 -36.62 52.95
N ASN A 304 17.49 -36.59 52.48
CA ASN A 304 18.65 -36.07 53.24
C ASN A 304 19.49 -35.03 52.48
N LEU A 305 18.86 -34.19 51.67
CA LEU A 305 19.56 -33.11 50.96
C LEU A 305 19.86 -31.89 51.84
N SER A 306 21.11 -31.41 51.82
CA SER A 306 21.45 -30.13 52.42
C SER A 306 20.72 -28.98 51.69
N LYS A 307 20.37 -27.91 52.41
CA LYS A 307 19.73 -26.70 51.80
C LYS A 307 20.56 -26.11 50.64
N LYS A 308 21.88 -26.26 50.71
CA LYS A 308 22.82 -25.80 49.66
C LYS A 308 22.73 -26.67 48.41
N ASP A 309 22.68 -28.00 48.58
CA ASP A 309 22.60 -28.96 47.46
C ASP A 309 21.22 -28.93 46.81
N PHE A 310 20.16 -28.78 47.61
CA PHE A 310 18.81 -28.55 47.11
C PHE A 310 18.78 -27.33 46.18
N ASN A 311 19.23 -26.15 46.65
CA ASN A 311 19.27 -24.94 45.83
C ASN A 311 20.15 -25.07 44.58
N LYS A 312 21.23 -25.85 44.63
CA LYS A 312 22.11 -26.12 43.48
C LYS A 312 21.39 -26.99 42.45
N LEU A 313 20.76 -28.08 42.88
CA LEU A 313 19.99 -28.99 42.03
C LEU A 313 18.77 -28.30 41.43
N THR A 314 18.06 -27.45 42.18
CA THR A 314 16.96 -26.63 41.63
C THR A 314 17.45 -25.69 40.54
N LYS A 315 18.61 -25.04 40.71
CA LYS A 315 19.21 -24.19 39.66
C LYS A 315 19.66 -25.01 38.45
N GLN A 316 20.16 -26.22 38.65
CA GLN A 316 20.52 -27.12 37.55
C GLN A 316 19.28 -27.61 36.79
N LYS A 317 18.23 -28.03 37.52
CA LYS A 317 16.91 -28.38 36.97
C LYS A 317 16.40 -27.25 36.08
N GLN A 318 16.43 -26.01 36.57
CA GLN A 318 15.98 -24.85 35.79
C GLN A 318 16.80 -24.69 34.50
N LYS A 319 18.13 -24.79 34.56
CA LYS A 319 19.00 -24.69 33.38
C LYS A 319 18.75 -25.78 32.34
N VAL A 320 18.40 -26.99 32.79
CA VAL A 320 18.05 -28.11 31.88
C VAL A 320 16.68 -27.86 31.27
N LEU A 321 15.69 -27.45 32.06
CA LEU A 321 14.36 -27.09 31.58
C LEU A 321 14.40 -25.94 30.56
N ASP A 322 15.26 -24.95 30.75
CA ASP A 322 15.44 -23.83 29.81
C ASP A 322 15.98 -24.30 28.43
N LYS A 323 16.62 -25.47 28.35
CA LYS A 323 17.16 -26.07 27.12
C LYS A 323 16.29 -27.19 26.56
N LEU A 324 15.35 -27.70 27.34
CA LEU A 324 14.49 -28.80 26.95
C LEU A 324 13.36 -28.28 26.06
N ILE A 325 13.27 -28.86 24.87
CA ILE A 325 12.31 -28.49 23.82
C ILE A 325 11.27 -29.60 23.66
N PHE A 326 11.72 -30.85 23.61
CA PHE A 326 10.88 -32.00 23.30
C PHE A 326 10.69 -32.91 24.52
N SER A 327 9.51 -33.48 24.65
CA SER A 327 9.23 -34.52 25.64
C SER A 327 10.00 -35.81 25.33
N ASP A 328 10.28 -36.62 26.34
CA ASP A 328 10.99 -37.90 26.15
C ASP A 328 10.24 -38.87 25.21
N ASP A 329 8.91 -38.92 25.31
CA ASP A 329 8.06 -39.72 24.41
C ASP A 329 8.16 -39.24 22.96
N PHE A 330 8.17 -37.92 22.74
CA PHE A 330 8.38 -37.34 21.42
C PHE A 330 9.76 -37.73 20.87
N VAL A 331 10.82 -37.61 21.67
CA VAL A 331 12.19 -37.92 21.26
C VAL A 331 12.32 -39.40 20.85
N LYS A 332 11.77 -40.32 21.65
CA LYS A 332 11.79 -41.76 21.34
C LYS A 332 11.05 -42.07 20.04
N GLN A 333 9.82 -41.59 19.91
CA GLN A 333 9.00 -41.83 18.71
C GLN A 333 9.67 -41.28 17.45
N LYS A 334 10.17 -40.04 17.49
CA LYS A 334 10.79 -39.41 16.32
C LYS A 334 12.12 -40.05 15.95
N THR A 335 12.87 -40.55 16.94
CA THR A 335 14.10 -41.33 16.68
C THR A 335 13.79 -42.63 15.94
N GLU A 336 12.70 -43.32 16.33
CA GLU A 336 12.24 -44.53 15.63
C GLU A 336 11.88 -44.23 14.17
N PHE A 337 11.09 -43.20 13.91
CA PHE A 337 10.73 -42.81 12.54
C PHE A 337 11.94 -42.37 11.71
N LEU A 338 12.92 -41.71 12.32
CA LEU A 338 14.14 -41.28 11.63
C LEU A 338 14.96 -42.49 11.16
N ASN A 339 15.00 -43.54 11.97
CA ASN A 339 15.65 -44.80 11.62
C ASN A 339 14.88 -45.56 10.53
N LEU A 340 13.55 -45.68 10.67
CA LEU A 340 12.69 -46.39 9.70
C LEU A 340 12.66 -45.72 8.33
N SER A 341 12.73 -44.39 8.28
CA SER A 341 12.80 -43.63 7.03
C SER A 341 14.20 -43.58 6.42
N HIS A 342 15.22 -44.13 7.09
CA HIS A 342 16.63 -43.97 6.72
C HIS A 342 17.04 -42.51 6.46
N GLY A 343 16.43 -41.57 7.21
CA GLY A 343 16.67 -40.14 7.04
C GLY A 343 16.00 -39.48 5.84
N ASP A 344 15.13 -40.17 5.09
CA ASP A 344 14.34 -39.53 4.02
C ASP A 344 13.25 -38.65 4.65
N PRO A 345 13.30 -37.31 4.50
CA PRO A 345 12.35 -36.39 5.12
C PRO A 345 10.93 -36.50 4.58
N PHE A 346 10.70 -37.09 3.41
CA PHE A 346 9.37 -37.30 2.85
C PHE A 346 8.73 -38.58 3.40
N VAL A 347 9.49 -39.68 3.46
CA VAL A 347 9.05 -40.94 4.06
C VAL A 347 8.86 -40.77 5.57
N TYR A 348 9.78 -40.08 6.24
CA TYR A 348 9.69 -39.75 7.66
C TYR A 348 8.33 -39.12 8.00
N PHE A 349 7.90 -38.15 7.19
CA PHE A 349 6.66 -37.43 7.40
C PHE A 349 5.42 -38.30 7.16
N GLU A 350 5.49 -39.22 6.19
CA GLU A 350 4.41 -40.17 5.92
C GLU A 350 4.22 -41.16 7.08
N LEU A 351 5.32 -41.67 7.64
CA LEU A 351 5.29 -42.53 8.83
C LEU A 351 4.66 -41.80 10.03
N ASP A 352 5.10 -40.57 10.30
CA ASP A 352 4.58 -39.79 11.41
C ASP A 352 3.10 -39.44 11.22
N GLN A 353 2.72 -39.03 10.00
CA GLN A 353 1.32 -38.74 9.68
C GLN A 353 0.42 -39.97 9.83
N ALA A 354 0.89 -41.16 9.47
CA ALA A 354 0.10 -42.38 9.59
C ALA A 354 -0.19 -42.73 11.06
N GLN A 355 0.78 -42.50 11.95
CA GLN A 355 0.61 -42.76 13.38
C GLN A 355 -0.11 -41.61 14.10
N ASN A 356 0.07 -40.37 13.64
CA ASN A 356 -0.45 -39.15 14.28
C ASN A 356 -1.27 -38.30 13.28
N PRO A 357 -2.43 -38.78 12.78
CA PRO A 357 -3.16 -38.11 11.70
C PRO A 357 -3.66 -36.72 12.10
N ASN A 358 -4.05 -36.53 13.36
CA ASN A 358 -4.58 -35.25 13.85
C ASN A 358 -3.52 -34.18 14.08
N TYR A 359 -2.27 -34.59 14.29
CA TYR A 359 -1.17 -33.72 14.68
C TYR A 359 -0.87 -32.63 13.63
N PHE A 360 -1.09 -32.93 12.36
CA PHE A 360 -0.81 -32.00 11.25
C PHE A 360 -2.06 -31.37 10.61
N ASN A 361 -3.27 -31.71 11.06
CA ASN A 361 -4.50 -31.30 10.37
C ASN A 361 -4.65 -29.78 10.28
N LYS A 362 -4.40 -29.08 11.39
CA LYS A 362 -4.50 -27.61 11.47
C LYS A 362 -3.51 -26.93 10.53
N ILE A 363 -2.23 -27.31 10.61
CA ILE A 363 -1.19 -26.69 9.76
C ILE A 363 -1.36 -27.02 8.29
N LYS A 364 -1.88 -28.21 7.93
CA LYS A 364 -2.19 -28.56 6.53
C LYS A 364 -3.26 -27.67 5.92
N LEU A 365 -4.29 -27.32 6.69
CA LEU A 365 -5.34 -26.42 6.24
C LEU A 365 -4.79 -25.02 5.98
N ILE A 366 -4.02 -24.49 6.93
CA ILE A 366 -3.37 -23.17 6.80
C ILE A 366 -2.35 -23.16 5.65
N ALA A 367 -1.57 -24.23 5.48
CA ALA A 367 -0.54 -24.36 4.48
C ALA A 367 -1.05 -24.16 3.04
N LYS A 368 -2.33 -24.50 2.77
CA LYS A 368 -2.97 -24.30 1.46
C LYS A 368 -3.00 -22.83 1.03
N SER A 369 -2.97 -21.89 1.97
CA SER A 369 -3.01 -20.46 1.67
C SER A 369 -1.65 -19.87 1.25
N PHE A 370 -0.54 -20.56 1.50
CA PHE A 370 0.80 -20.10 1.08
C PHE A 370 1.05 -20.42 -0.39
N THR A 371 1.26 -19.36 -1.18
CA THR A 371 1.64 -19.42 -2.60
C THR A 371 3.12 -19.69 -2.77
N LYS A 372 3.53 -19.90 -4.03
CA LYS A 372 4.94 -20.07 -4.39
C LYS A 372 5.80 -18.86 -3.97
N THR A 373 5.31 -17.64 -4.19
CA THR A 373 5.96 -16.41 -3.71
C THR A 373 6.23 -16.43 -2.21
N ALA A 374 5.28 -16.96 -1.43
CA ALA A 374 5.40 -17.03 0.02
C ALA A 374 6.37 -18.12 0.47
N THR A 375 6.40 -19.29 -0.17
CA THR A 375 7.35 -20.37 0.17
C THR A 375 8.76 -20.05 -0.30
N ASP A 376 8.94 -19.31 -1.41
CA ASP A 376 10.24 -18.87 -1.93
C ASP A 376 10.90 -17.77 -1.09
N GLN A 377 10.16 -17.14 -0.17
CA GLN A 377 10.75 -16.31 0.88
C GLN A 377 11.71 -17.11 1.77
N ILE A 378 11.55 -18.43 1.85
CA ILE A 378 12.49 -19.33 2.53
C ILE A 378 13.33 -20.03 1.47
N ASN A 379 14.65 -20.04 1.65
CA ASN A 379 15.55 -20.73 0.74
C ASN A 379 15.56 -22.25 1.00
N GLY A 380 14.39 -22.89 0.83
CA GLY A 380 14.21 -24.33 1.02
C GLY A 380 14.94 -25.19 -0.02
N THR A 381 15.56 -24.59 -1.05
CA THR A 381 16.44 -25.32 -1.98
C THR A 381 17.79 -25.67 -1.37
N ARG A 382 18.21 -24.93 -0.34
CA ARG A 382 19.37 -25.28 0.47
C ARG A 382 18.98 -26.35 1.49
N GLY A 383 19.65 -27.50 1.47
CA GLY A 383 19.24 -28.64 2.28
C GLY A 383 19.38 -28.41 3.80
N ASP A 384 20.30 -27.54 4.23
CA ASP A 384 20.46 -27.17 5.63
C ASP A 384 19.28 -26.32 6.12
N ILE A 385 18.78 -25.41 5.29
CA ILE A 385 17.60 -24.61 5.57
C ILE A 385 16.34 -25.47 5.52
N PHE A 386 16.24 -26.36 4.53
CA PHE A 386 15.15 -27.32 4.42
C PHE A 386 15.00 -28.18 5.68
N ALA A 387 16.11 -28.78 6.15
CA ALA A 387 16.13 -29.54 7.39
C ALA A 387 15.69 -28.69 8.59
N LYS A 388 16.20 -27.45 8.70
CA LYS A 388 15.80 -26.52 9.76
C LYS A 388 14.30 -26.20 9.73
N CYS A 389 13.67 -26.07 8.56
CA CYS A 389 12.23 -25.85 8.48
C CYS A 389 11.44 -27.00 9.10
N ILE A 390 11.83 -28.25 8.84
CA ILE A 390 11.15 -29.42 9.41
C ILE A 390 11.34 -29.46 10.93
N ILE A 391 12.57 -29.26 11.40
CA ILE A 391 12.89 -29.25 12.84
C ILE A 391 12.13 -28.14 13.55
N GLU A 392 12.14 -26.94 13.00
CA GLU A 392 11.48 -25.77 13.57
C GLU A 392 9.96 -25.92 13.57
N MET A 393 9.39 -26.54 12.53
CA MET A 393 7.98 -26.89 12.51
C MET A 393 7.62 -27.81 13.67
N TYR A 394 8.39 -28.87 13.94
CA TYR A 394 8.14 -29.74 15.10
C TYR A 394 8.31 -29.00 16.42
N ARG A 395 9.34 -28.17 16.57
CA ARG A 395 9.56 -27.33 17.76
C ARG A 395 8.32 -26.49 18.06
N LEU A 396 7.78 -25.81 17.05
CA LEU A 396 6.62 -24.92 17.20
C LEU A 396 5.34 -25.67 17.60
N LEU A 397 5.17 -26.90 17.13
CA LEU A 397 3.99 -27.72 17.46
C LEU A 397 4.05 -28.30 18.88
N GLU A 398 5.25 -28.48 19.43
CA GLU A 398 5.47 -29.01 20.79
C GLU A 398 5.53 -27.93 21.88
N LEU A 399 5.46 -26.65 21.51
CA LEU A 399 5.48 -25.55 22.49
C LEU A 399 4.28 -25.61 23.43
N LYS A 400 4.57 -25.55 24.73
CA LYS A 400 3.58 -25.47 25.82
C LYS A 400 3.29 -24.02 26.20
N GLN A 401 2.17 -23.81 26.89
CA GLN A 401 1.71 -22.48 27.30
C GLN A 401 2.76 -21.68 28.10
N GLU A 402 3.55 -22.36 28.94
CA GLU A 402 4.60 -21.77 29.77
C GLU A 402 5.86 -21.37 28.97
N GLN A 403 6.04 -21.92 27.76
CA GLN A 403 7.19 -21.69 26.90
C GLN A 403 6.98 -20.54 25.91
N PHE A 404 5.77 -19.97 25.84
CA PHE A 404 5.50 -18.81 25.01
C PHE A 404 6.15 -17.55 25.59
N ASP A 405 6.68 -16.73 24.68
CA ASP A 405 7.25 -15.43 25.00
C ASP A 405 6.19 -14.46 25.54
N PRO A 406 6.59 -13.50 26.40
CA PRO A 406 5.66 -12.53 26.96
C PRO A 406 5.05 -11.64 25.87
N LEU A 407 3.79 -11.25 26.07
CA LEU A 407 3.13 -10.27 25.22
C LEU A 407 3.76 -8.89 25.40
N PRO A 408 3.85 -8.08 24.32
CA PRO A 408 4.39 -6.74 24.40
C PRO A 408 3.54 -5.84 25.29
N THR A 409 4.19 -4.90 25.98
CA THR A 409 3.52 -3.87 26.78
C THR A 409 2.60 -2.99 25.92
N PRO A 410 1.51 -2.43 26.48
CA PRO A 410 0.61 -1.54 25.73
C PRO A 410 1.33 -0.35 25.10
N VAL A 411 0.99 -0.06 23.84
CA VAL A 411 1.45 1.12 23.09
C VAL A 411 0.58 2.36 23.35
N LEU A 412 -0.59 2.16 23.98
CA LEU A 412 -1.49 3.19 24.48
C LEU A 412 -1.73 2.97 25.97
N THR A 413 -1.50 4.00 26.79
CA THR A 413 -1.63 3.91 28.26
C THR A 413 -2.40 5.10 28.83
N GLU A 414 -3.08 4.92 29.97
CA GLU A 414 -3.75 6.03 30.67
C GLU A 414 -2.75 6.98 31.36
N GLU A 415 -1.55 6.49 31.66
CA GLU A 415 -0.45 7.27 32.23
C GLU A 415 0.51 7.76 31.15
N ILE A 416 1.09 8.95 31.35
CA ILE A 416 2.11 9.51 30.46
C ILE A 416 3.37 8.64 30.51
N ILE A 417 3.80 8.16 29.35
CA ILE A 417 5.09 7.48 29.21
C ILE A 417 6.15 8.58 28.98
N PRO A 418 7.10 8.80 29.91
CA PRO A 418 8.12 9.82 29.73
C PRO A 418 8.98 9.52 28.50
N PRO A 419 9.32 10.53 27.68
CA PRO A 419 10.20 10.35 26.53
C PRO A 419 11.59 9.90 27.02
N ARG A 420 12.13 8.88 26.36
CA ARG A 420 13.37 8.21 26.80
C ARG A 420 14.62 8.95 26.35
N SER A 421 15.71 8.69 27.07
CA SER A 421 16.94 9.48 27.07
C SER A 421 17.86 9.31 25.85
N ARG A 422 17.61 8.34 24.96
CA ARG A 422 18.53 8.02 23.85
C ARG A 422 17.83 7.87 22.51
N SER A 423 18.46 8.43 21.47
CA SER A 423 18.00 8.35 20.08
C SER A 423 18.14 6.93 19.51
N PRO A 424 17.14 6.44 18.75
CA PRO A 424 17.21 5.19 17.99
C PRO A 424 18.37 5.17 16.98
N GLY A 425 18.82 3.98 16.57
CA GLY A 425 19.86 3.82 15.55
C GLY A 425 21.27 3.55 16.08
N ASP A 426 21.50 3.67 17.39
CA ASP A 426 22.76 3.28 18.03
C ASP A 426 22.78 1.79 18.38
N ASP A 427 23.77 1.06 17.86
CA ASP A 427 23.97 -0.35 18.19
C ASP A 427 24.73 -0.50 19.51
N HIS A 428 24.00 -0.76 20.60
CA HIS A 428 24.54 -1.13 21.91
C HIS A 428 23.75 -2.32 22.46
N LYS A 429 24.40 -3.31 23.08
CA LYS A 429 23.72 -4.50 23.65
C LYS A 429 22.74 -4.18 24.78
N GLU A 430 22.79 -2.97 25.30
CA GLU A 430 21.99 -2.49 26.44
C GLU A 430 20.75 -1.70 26.00
N PHE A 431 20.55 -1.45 24.69
CA PHE A 431 19.41 -0.69 24.20
C PHE A 431 18.86 -1.29 22.91
N CYS A 432 17.55 -1.19 22.71
CA CYS A 432 16.89 -1.61 21.50
C CYS A 432 17.24 -0.64 20.38
N TYR A 433 17.83 -1.17 19.31
CA TYR A 433 18.20 -0.39 18.14
C TYR A 433 17.03 0.38 17.51
N ALA A 434 15.82 -0.21 17.52
CA ALA A 434 14.65 0.37 16.85
C ALA A 434 13.95 1.47 17.67
N CYS A 435 13.78 1.27 18.98
CA CYS A 435 12.97 2.16 19.84
C CYS A 435 13.73 2.78 21.02
N GLY A 436 15.00 2.44 21.22
CA GLY A 436 15.83 2.99 22.30
C GLY A 436 15.46 2.53 23.72
N ILE A 437 14.60 1.51 23.89
CA ILE A 437 14.32 0.95 25.23
C ILE A 437 15.53 0.21 25.77
N ASP A 438 15.76 0.30 27.08
CA ASP A 438 16.79 -0.49 27.75
C ASP A 438 16.54 -1.98 27.53
N LEU A 439 17.59 -2.69 27.15
CA LEU A 439 17.64 -4.14 27.06
C LEU A 439 18.49 -4.66 28.21
N ASP A 440 17.99 -5.66 28.93
CA ASP A 440 18.83 -6.41 29.85
C ASP A 440 19.78 -7.32 29.04
N PRO A 441 21.11 -7.10 29.09
CA PRO A 441 22.07 -7.89 28.32
C PRO A 441 22.03 -9.39 28.63
N LYS A 442 21.44 -9.80 29.76
CA LYS A 442 21.29 -11.21 30.15
C LYS A 442 20.11 -11.90 29.46
N THR A 443 19.08 -11.15 29.08
CA THR A 443 17.84 -11.68 28.49
C THR A 443 17.64 -11.26 27.04
N ALA A 444 18.38 -10.25 26.56
CA ALA A 444 18.35 -9.79 25.18
C ALA A 444 18.82 -10.88 24.20
N LYS A 445 17.86 -11.56 23.56
CA LYS A 445 18.10 -12.62 22.58
C LYS A 445 17.85 -12.20 21.12
N TRP A 446 16.99 -11.23 20.88
CA TRP A 446 16.54 -10.92 19.53
C TRP A 446 17.46 -9.96 18.80
N GLN A 447 17.71 -10.27 17.54
CA GLN A 447 18.49 -9.45 16.64
C GLN A 447 17.66 -9.01 15.44
N VAL A 448 18.04 -7.90 14.84
CA VAL A 448 17.42 -7.39 13.61
C VAL A 448 17.54 -8.45 12.50
N LEU A 449 16.39 -8.89 11.97
CA LEU A 449 16.30 -9.82 10.83
C LEU A 449 15.84 -9.08 9.58
N ARG A 450 16.28 -9.54 8.39
CA ARG A 450 15.84 -8.93 7.13
C ARG A 450 14.33 -9.06 6.89
N PHE A 451 13.73 -10.10 7.44
CA PHE A 451 12.29 -10.27 7.46
C PHE A 451 11.58 -9.15 8.26
N MET A 452 12.21 -8.68 9.34
CA MET A 452 11.66 -7.64 10.19
C MET A 452 11.99 -6.25 9.67
N PHE A 453 13.22 -6.03 9.18
CA PHE A 453 13.78 -4.72 8.82
C PHE A 453 14.62 -4.83 7.53
N GLU A 454 14.51 -3.88 6.62
CA GLU A 454 15.14 -3.97 5.30
C GLU A 454 16.69 -4.13 5.36
N ARG A 455 17.35 -3.43 6.28
CA ARG A 455 18.81 -3.48 6.48
C ARG A 455 19.13 -4.09 7.85
N PRO A 456 19.35 -5.41 7.93
CA PRO A 456 19.55 -6.10 9.21
C PRO A 456 20.96 -5.93 9.80
N SER A 457 21.92 -5.56 8.96
CA SER A 457 23.33 -5.44 9.33
C SER A 457 23.72 -3.98 9.38
N GLN A 458 24.49 -3.62 10.39
CA GLN A 458 25.12 -2.30 10.49
C GLN A 458 26.61 -2.42 10.71
N ARG A 459 27.36 -1.50 10.10
CA ARG A 459 28.79 -1.31 10.38
C ARG A 459 28.93 -0.44 11.61
N ARG A 460 29.48 -0.99 12.69
CA ARG A 460 29.72 -0.24 13.93
C ARG A 460 30.90 0.70 13.72
N GLN A 461 30.80 1.94 14.21
CA GLN A 461 31.92 2.90 14.15
C GLN A 461 33.17 2.38 14.88
N SER A 462 33.01 1.49 15.86
CA SER A 462 34.08 0.92 16.68
C SER A 462 34.44 -0.54 16.37
N ALA A 463 33.82 -1.19 15.36
CA ALA A 463 34.12 -2.58 15.01
C ALA A 463 34.59 -2.73 13.56
N SER A 464 35.49 -3.70 13.34
CA SER A 464 36.03 -4.01 12.02
C SER A 464 35.04 -4.72 11.09
N GLY A 465 33.88 -5.17 11.58
CA GLY A 465 32.88 -5.94 10.83
C GLY A 465 31.44 -5.45 10.97
N GLU A 466 30.58 -5.91 10.06
CA GLU A 466 29.13 -5.72 10.14
C GLU A 466 28.50 -6.67 11.15
N GLY A 467 27.65 -6.15 12.04
CA GLY A 467 26.92 -6.92 13.04
C GLY A 467 25.41 -6.69 12.93
N ARG A 468 24.63 -7.57 13.56
CA ARG A 468 23.17 -7.38 13.71
C ARG A 468 22.88 -6.74 15.07
N PRO A 469 22.19 -5.58 15.11
CA PRO A 469 21.82 -4.94 16.37
C PRO A 469 20.79 -5.78 17.14
N HIS A 470 20.70 -5.56 18.46
CA HIS A 470 19.67 -6.18 19.30
C HIS A 470 18.39 -5.34 19.32
N ILE A 471 17.26 -6.01 19.47
CA ILE A 471 15.92 -5.39 19.55
C ILE A 471 15.11 -5.98 20.71
N CYS A 472 14.13 -5.24 21.20
CA CYS A 472 13.20 -5.73 22.21
C CYS A 472 12.11 -6.62 21.62
N ASP A 473 11.48 -7.43 22.48
CA ASP A 473 10.36 -8.32 22.13
C ASP A 473 9.24 -7.57 21.40
N ALA A 474 8.90 -6.37 21.87
CA ALA A 474 7.84 -5.55 21.29
C ALA A 474 8.16 -5.13 19.85
N CYS A 475 9.36 -4.62 19.57
CA CYS A 475 9.74 -4.25 18.21
C CYS A 475 9.75 -5.47 17.29
N ALA A 476 10.22 -6.63 17.76
CA ALA A 476 10.24 -7.85 16.98
C ALA A 476 8.81 -8.35 16.65
N LEU A 477 7.94 -8.44 17.66
CA LEU A 477 6.57 -8.93 17.53
C LEU A 477 5.68 -8.01 16.69
N LEU A 478 5.75 -6.71 16.93
CA LEU A 478 4.97 -5.74 16.16
C LEU A 478 5.42 -5.71 14.70
N ALA A 479 6.73 -5.80 14.44
CA ALA A 479 7.24 -5.94 13.08
C ALA A 479 6.79 -7.25 12.41
N PHE A 480 6.66 -8.36 13.14
CA PHE A 480 6.13 -9.60 12.60
C PHE A 480 4.64 -9.49 12.21
N ALA A 481 3.81 -8.96 13.11
CA ALA A 481 2.37 -8.88 12.90
C ALA A 481 1.96 -7.78 11.90
N SER A 482 2.86 -6.83 11.62
CA SER A 482 2.59 -5.73 10.70
C SER A 482 2.56 -6.20 9.24
N PRO A 483 1.50 -5.88 8.49
CA PRO A 483 1.51 -6.08 7.05
C PRO A 483 2.44 -5.08 6.34
N LEU A 484 2.74 -3.94 6.96
CA LEU A 484 3.59 -2.87 6.41
C LEU A 484 5.04 -3.34 6.37
N LYS A 485 5.55 -3.72 5.19
CA LYS A 485 6.93 -4.14 5.00
C LYS A 485 7.64 -3.24 4.01
N VAL A 486 8.69 -2.57 4.47
CA VAL A 486 9.56 -1.73 3.63
C VAL A 486 10.51 -2.62 2.84
N THR A 487 10.34 -2.61 1.52
CA THR A 487 11.20 -3.26 0.52
C THR A 487 11.27 -2.41 -0.74
N ASP A 488 12.26 -2.70 -1.59
CA ASP A 488 12.39 -2.08 -2.92
C ASP A 488 11.17 -2.33 -3.83
N GLU A 489 10.42 -3.41 -3.58
CA GLU A 489 9.22 -3.77 -4.35
C GLU A 489 7.91 -3.26 -3.72
N SER A 490 7.98 -2.73 -2.50
CA SER A 490 6.82 -2.20 -1.78
C SER A 490 6.71 -0.69 -1.97
N ILE A 491 5.50 -0.22 -2.27
CA ILE A 491 5.15 1.19 -2.29
C ILE A 491 4.18 1.42 -1.13
N ILE A 492 4.66 2.05 -0.07
CA ILE A 492 3.86 2.35 1.11
C ILE A 492 3.36 3.78 1.00
N LEU A 493 2.05 3.96 0.97
CA LEU A 493 1.40 5.25 0.89
C LEU A 493 0.62 5.52 2.16
N LYS A 494 0.74 6.73 2.68
CA LYS A 494 -0.12 7.29 3.73
C LYS A 494 -1.20 8.13 3.07
N LEU A 495 -2.46 7.85 3.39
CA LEU A 495 -3.60 8.63 2.92
C LEU A 495 -4.14 9.49 4.05
N GLU A 496 -4.43 10.75 3.74
CA GLU A 496 -5.07 11.70 4.65
C GLU A 496 -6.21 12.40 3.93
N ALA A 497 -7.23 12.88 4.64
CA ALA A 497 -8.26 13.69 4.00
C ALA A 497 -7.65 15.00 3.47
N ALA A 498 -7.92 15.34 2.20
CA ALA A 498 -7.35 16.55 1.60
C ALA A 498 -7.90 17.83 2.24
N ASN A 499 -9.17 17.77 2.63
CA ASN A 499 -9.90 18.83 3.33
C ASN A 499 -10.27 18.34 4.73
N GLU A 500 -10.31 19.25 5.73
CA GLU A 500 -10.87 18.98 7.07
C GLU A 500 -12.39 18.69 7.06
N GLN A 501 -12.97 18.44 5.88
CA GLN A 501 -14.36 18.03 5.77
C GLN A 501 -14.52 16.66 6.42
N SER A 502 -15.29 16.63 7.49
CA SER A 502 -15.47 15.46 8.35
C SER A 502 -16.02 14.22 7.63
N SER A 503 -16.70 14.37 6.50
CA SER A 503 -17.28 13.25 5.72
C SER A 503 -16.26 12.45 4.91
N THR A 504 -15.16 13.07 4.44
CA THR A 504 -14.10 12.37 3.68
C THR A 504 -13.23 11.50 4.58
N GLN A 505 -13.02 11.90 5.84
CA GLN A 505 -12.29 11.08 6.83
C GLN A 505 -12.96 9.72 7.08
N PHE A 506 -14.29 9.65 7.07
CA PHE A 506 -15.01 8.38 7.27
C PHE A 506 -15.08 7.50 6.03
N LYS A 507 -14.96 8.11 4.84
CA LYS A 507 -14.91 7.37 3.57
C LYS A 507 -13.59 6.61 3.43
N LEU A 508 -12.48 7.15 3.96
CA LEU A 508 -11.13 6.62 3.76
C LEU A 508 -11.01 5.13 4.06
N GLN A 509 -11.45 4.69 5.25
CA GLN A 509 -11.33 3.29 5.66
C GLN A 509 -12.20 2.36 4.80
N ASP A 510 -13.44 2.76 4.49
CA ASP A 510 -14.35 2.00 3.62
C ASP A 510 -13.75 1.84 2.21
N TYR A 511 -13.17 2.90 1.63
CA TYR A 511 -12.52 2.86 0.32
C TYR A 511 -11.24 2.00 0.33
N LEU A 512 -10.38 2.18 1.34
CA LEU A 512 -9.17 1.37 1.48
C LEU A 512 -9.51 -0.12 1.60
N ARG A 513 -10.55 -0.49 2.35
CA ARG A 513 -11.02 -1.87 2.43
C ARG A 513 -11.51 -2.39 1.08
N MET A 514 -12.30 -1.62 0.34
CA MET A 514 -12.80 -2.01 -0.98
C MET A 514 -11.65 -2.28 -1.97
N LEU A 515 -10.60 -1.47 -1.96
CA LEU A 515 -9.45 -1.62 -2.86
C LEU A 515 -8.62 -2.86 -2.55
N THR A 516 -8.47 -3.22 -1.27
CA THR A 516 -7.77 -4.44 -0.84
C THR A 516 -8.51 -5.74 -1.18
N CYS A 517 -9.78 -5.68 -1.60
CA CYS A 517 -10.55 -6.85 -2.02
C CYS A 517 -10.37 -7.22 -3.50
N LYS A 518 -9.89 -6.30 -4.35
CA LYS A 518 -9.74 -6.52 -5.81
C LYS A 518 -8.30 -6.79 -6.25
N GLU A 519 -7.34 -6.31 -5.48
CA GLU A 519 -5.91 -6.47 -5.74
C GLU A 519 -5.22 -6.97 -4.46
N MET A 520 -4.04 -7.58 -4.55
CA MET A 520 -3.25 -8.03 -3.38
C MET A 520 -2.71 -6.87 -2.52
N ASN A 521 -3.36 -5.72 -2.56
CA ASN A 521 -3.04 -4.56 -1.76
C ASN A 521 -3.36 -4.87 -0.29
N LEU A 522 -2.48 -4.42 0.59
CA LEU A 522 -2.65 -4.55 2.03
C LEU A 522 -2.94 -3.19 2.61
N ASN A 523 -3.81 -3.13 3.61
CA ASN A 523 -4.05 -1.91 4.37
C ASN A 523 -3.68 -2.12 5.84
N ALA A 524 -3.29 -1.02 6.47
CA ALA A 524 -3.16 -0.91 7.91
C ALA A 524 -3.59 0.51 8.28
N GLY A 525 -4.85 0.62 8.69
CA GLY A 525 -5.56 1.89 8.93
C GLY A 525 -5.37 2.89 7.79
N LYS A 526 -4.56 3.95 7.97
CA LYS A 526 -4.36 5.00 6.94
C LYS A 526 -3.28 4.68 5.90
N TYR A 527 -2.60 3.54 6.06
CA TYR A 527 -1.55 3.09 5.14
C TYR A 527 -2.09 2.07 4.15
N ILE A 528 -1.66 2.19 2.90
CA ILE A 528 -1.82 1.16 1.86
C ILE A 528 -0.45 0.74 1.34
N ILE A 529 -0.28 -0.56 1.14
CA ILE A 529 0.89 -1.14 0.48
C ILE A 529 0.47 -1.58 -0.89
N LEU A 530 1.15 -1.05 -1.90
CA LEU A 530 1.04 -1.47 -3.28
C LEU A 530 2.31 -2.24 -3.65
N THR A 531 2.14 -3.38 -4.30
CA THR A 531 3.25 -4.15 -4.85
C THR A 531 3.62 -3.64 -6.23
N SER A 532 4.92 -3.49 -6.48
CA SER A 532 5.42 -3.12 -7.80
C SER A 532 4.97 -4.12 -8.86
N ASP A 533 4.39 -3.60 -9.94
CA ASP A 533 4.10 -4.40 -11.14
C ASP A 533 5.41 -4.97 -11.69
N LYS A 534 5.36 -6.20 -12.20
CA LYS A 534 6.52 -6.93 -12.75
C LYS A 534 6.25 -7.37 -14.18
N THR A 535 7.28 -7.31 -15.02
CA THR A 535 7.24 -7.93 -16.35
C THR A 535 7.18 -9.46 -16.24
N THR A 536 6.85 -10.13 -17.34
CA THR A 536 6.97 -11.60 -17.47
C THR A 536 8.38 -12.12 -17.15
N LYS A 537 9.42 -11.29 -17.28
CA LYS A 537 10.81 -11.62 -16.91
C LYS A 537 11.12 -11.38 -15.42
N GLY A 538 10.21 -10.75 -14.69
CA GLY A 538 10.35 -10.43 -13.26
C GLY A 538 10.94 -9.05 -12.96
N ASP A 539 11.15 -8.19 -13.98
CA ASP A 539 11.66 -6.83 -13.76
C ASP A 539 10.61 -5.96 -13.08
N ALA A 540 10.95 -5.39 -11.92
CA ALA A 540 10.06 -4.51 -11.16
C ALA A 540 9.99 -3.09 -11.75
N ALA A 541 8.79 -2.61 -12.07
CA ALA A 541 8.55 -1.29 -12.63
C ALA A 541 9.05 -0.15 -11.72
N SER A 542 8.87 -0.27 -10.39
CA SER A 542 9.35 0.69 -9.39
C SER A 542 10.86 0.95 -9.47
N SER A 543 11.66 -0.09 -9.74
CA SER A 543 13.12 0.03 -9.86
C SER A 543 13.54 0.73 -11.16
N LYS A 544 12.85 0.47 -12.27
CA LYS A 544 13.20 1.03 -13.59
C LYS A 544 12.68 2.45 -13.81
N LEU A 545 11.46 2.75 -13.37
CA LEU A 545 10.87 4.09 -13.49
C LEU A 545 11.38 5.05 -12.41
N GLY A 546 11.77 4.51 -11.25
CA GLY A 546 11.96 5.24 -10.01
C GLY A 546 10.72 5.14 -9.11
N GLN A 547 10.94 4.98 -7.81
CA GLN A 547 9.88 4.70 -6.84
C GLN A 547 8.79 5.77 -6.83
N VAL A 548 9.17 7.05 -6.92
CA VAL A 548 8.24 8.20 -6.94
C VAL A 548 7.40 8.19 -8.22
N GLN A 549 8.03 8.04 -9.38
CA GLN A 549 7.33 8.03 -10.67
C GLN A 549 6.38 6.83 -10.77
N TYR A 550 6.82 5.65 -10.33
CA TYR A 550 5.97 4.47 -10.26
C TYR A 550 4.79 4.65 -9.30
N ALA A 551 5.02 5.23 -8.11
CA ALA A 551 3.94 5.51 -7.16
C ALA A 551 2.88 6.44 -7.77
N ILE A 552 3.30 7.51 -8.44
CA ILE A 552 2.38 8.42 -9.15
C ILE A 552 1.58 7.68 -10.23
N ALA A 553 2.23 6.88 -11.08
CA ALA A 553 1.57 6.09 -12.11
C ALA A 553 0.56 5.11 -11.51
N LYS A 554 0.98 4.36 -10.48
CA LYS A 554 0.16 3.33 -9.86
C LYS A 554 -1.06 3.94 -9.18
N ILE A 555 -0.89 5.00 -8.39
CA ILE A 555 -2.02 5.71 -7.76
C ILE A 555 -2.99 6.21 -8.83
N SER A 556 -2.49 6.85 -9.88
CA SER A 556 -3.32 7.38 -10.96
C SER A 556 -4.10 6.29 -11.71
N SER A 557 -3.53 5.09 -11.84
CA SER A 557 -4.19 3.94 -12.44
C SER A 557 -5.25 3.29 -11.54
N LEU A 558 -5.05 3.31 -10.23
CA LEU A 558 -5.90 2.60 -9.26
C LEU A 558 -7.11 3.42 -8.81
N PHE A 559 -6.90 4.71 -8.59
CA PHE A 559 -7.90 5.57 -7.94
C PHE A 559 -8.71 6.35 -8.97
N SER A 560 -10.00 6.59 -8.68
CA SER A 560 -10.82 7.49 -9.48
C SER A 560 -10.45 8.96 -9.21
N VAL A 561 -10.84 9.86 -10.11
CA VAL A 561 -10.54 11.30 -9.98
C VAL A 561 -11.08 11.85 -8.65
N GLU A 562 -12.27 11.43 -8.22
CA GLU A 562 -12.88 11.88 -6.96
C GLU A 562 -12.00 11.51 -5.75
N VAL A 563 -11.42 10.31 -5.76
CA VAL A 563 -10.53 9.86 -4.67
C VAL A 563 -9.21 10.63 -4.72
N LEU A 564 -8.68 10.92 -5.91
CA LEU A 564 -7.50 11.77 -6.06
C LEU A 564 -7.72 13.21 -5.58
N GLN A 565 -8.96 13.70 -5.58
CA GLN A 565 -9.31 15.03 -5.06
C GLN A 565 -9.58 15.02 -3.55
N ASP A 566 -10.28 13.99 -3.06
CA ASP A 566 -10.73 13.90 -1.67
C ASP A 566 -9.59 13.59 -0.67
N PHE A 567 -8.48 13.02 -1.14
CA PHE A 567 -7.38 12.57 -0.29
C PHE A 567 -6.02 13.16 -0.70
N LYS A 568 -5.14 13.31 0.28
CA LYS A 568 -3.71 13.61 0.14
C LYS A 568 -2.94 12.29 0.21
N PHE A 569 -2.02 12.12 -0.73
CA PHE A 569 -1.18 10.93 -0.81
C PHE A 569 0.26 11.29 -0.43
N SER A 570 0.83 10.58 0.53
CA SER A 570 2.24 10.71 0.87
C SER A 570 2.96 9.38 0.72
N LEU A 571 4.02 9.36 -0.08
CA LEU A 571 4.89 8.21 -0.26
C LEU A 571 5.85 8.11 0.93
N ILE A 572 5.79 6.98 1.63
CA ILE A 572 6.76 6.65 2.67
C ILE A 572 7.98 6.06 2.01
N THR A 573 9.10 6.78 2.12
CA THR A 573 10.42 6.31 1.68
C THR A 573 11.31 6.05 2.90
N GLN A 574 12.51 5.53 2.68
CA GLN A 574 13.53 5.44 3.75
C GLN A 574 13.97 6.81 4.28
N ALA A 575 13.67 7.91 3.58
CA ALA A 575 13.93 9.25 4.10
C ALA A 575 13.10 9.53 5.35
N SER A 576 13.59 10.44 6.19
CA SER A 576 12.91 10.81 7.44
C SER A 576 11.51 11.37 7.22
N GLU A 577 11.31 12.07 6.09
CA GLU A 577 10.06 12.74 5.74
C GLU A 577 9.33 12.03 4.58
N PRO A 578 8.01 11.80 4.71
CA PRO A 578 7.17 11.37 3.61
C PRO A 578 7.20 12.35 2.43
N ILE A 579 7.22 11.82 1.21
CA ILE A 579 7.14 12.64 -0.01
C ILE A 579 5.67 12.84 -0.35
N VAL A 580 5.18 14.08 -0.24
CA VAL A 580 3.81 14.42 -0.64
C VAL A 580 3.69 14.35 -2.17
N LEU A 581 2.73 13.58 -2.66
CA LEU A 581 2.40 13.46 -4.07
C LEU A 581 1.26 14.44 -4.37
N SER A 582 1.52 15.48 -5.15
CA SER A 582 0.50 16.51 -5.41
C SER A 582 -0.67 15.93 -6.20
N ASN A 583 -1.90 16.24 -5.74
CA ASN A 583 -3.15 15.83 -6.37
C ASN A 583 -3.23 16.33 -7.82
N ARG A 584 -2.70 17.51 -8.13
CA ARG A 584 -2.68 18.03 -9.51
C ARG A 584 -1.85 17.14 -10.43
N HIS A 585 -0.73 16.60 -9.96
CA HIS A 585 0.11 15.69 -10.73
C HIS A 585 -0.57 14.34 -10.92
N LEU A 586 -1.18 13.79 -9.86
CA LEU A 586 -1.92 12.52 -9.92
C LEU A 586 -3.08 12.58 -10.91
N ILE A 587 -3.88 13.66 -10.86
CA ILE A 587 -5.01 13.86 -11.77
C ILE A 587 -4.54 13.97 -13.22
N PHE A 588 -3.47 14.73 -13.48
CA PHE A 588 -2.98 14.90 -14.85
C PHE A 588 -2.40 13.59 -15.42
N VAL A 589 -1.66 12.83 -14.61
CA VAL A 589 -1.15 11.50 -15.00
C VAL A 589 -2.31 10.54 -15.28
N LYS A 590 -3.37 10.57 -14.47
CA LYS A 590 -4.58 9.77 -14.71
C LYS A 590 -5.19 10.09 -16.08
N GLY A 591 -5.34 11.38 -16.41
CA GLY A 591 -5.83 11.79 -17.73
C GLY A 591 -4.93 11.36 -18.88
N ILE A 592 -3.59 11.42 -18.73
CA ILE A 592 -2.68 10.88 -19.76
C ILE A 592 -2.88 9.38 -19.92
N MET A 593 -2.97 8.63 -18.82
CA MET A 593 -3.12 7.18 -18.87
C MET A 593 -4.44 6.76 -19.53
N GLU A 594 -5.55 7.39 -19.16
CA GLU A 594 -6.87 7.08 -19.71
C GLU A 594 -7.00 7.62 -21.14
N GLY A 595 -6.65 8.89 -21.38
CA GLY A 595 -6.80 9.56 -22.67
C GLY A 595 -5.90 9.01 -23.79
N TYR A 596 -4.72 8.49 -23.45
CA TYR A 596 -3.78 7.87 -24.39
C TYR A 596 -3.62 6.34 -24.19
N ARG A 597 -4.47 5.69 -23.39
CA ARG A 597 -4.37 4.24 -23.06
C ARG A 597 -2.96 3.79 -22.64
N GLN A 598 -2.29 4.58 -21.82
CA GLN A 598 -0.96 4.23 -21.31
C GLN A 598 -1.07 3.28 -20.13
N ASN A 599 -0.35 2.16 -20.21
CA ASN A 599 -0.18 1.21 -19.12
C ASN A 599 1.25 1.29 -18.57
N ILE A 600 1.43 0.93 -17.29
CA ILE A 600 2.75 0.86 -16.66
C ILE A 600 3.61 -0.24 -17.30
N ILE A 601 2.99 -1.38 -17.61
CA ILE A 601 3.60 -2.50 -18.33
C ILE A 601 2.91 -2.67 -19.67
N GLU A 602 3.69 -2.62 -20.74
CA GLU A 602 3.24 -2.82 -22.11
C GLU A 602 3.13 -4.32 -22.41
N SER A 603 1.89 -4.80 -22.60
CA SER A 603 1.58 -6.19 -22.97
C SER A 603 2.26 -7.26 -22.11
N GLY A 604 2.53 -6.97 -20.83
CA GLY A 604 3.22 -7.86 -19.90
C GLY A 604 4.73 -8.02 -20.14
N LYS A 605 5.31 -7.35 -21.15
CA LYS A 605 6.70 -7.57 -21.59
C LYS A 605 7.64 -6.48 -21.10
N ASP A 606 7.32 -5.23 -21.37
CA ASP A 606 8.24 -4.11 -21.18
C ASP A 606 7.64 -3.03 -20.28
N ILE A 607 8.52 -2.32 -19.56
CA ILE A 607 8.13 -1.22 -18.68
C ILE A 607 8.06 0.07 -19.51
N ASN A 608 6.94 0.79 -19.42
CA ASN A 608 6.69 1.98 -20.23
C ASN A 608 7.54 3.18 -19.74
N MET A 609 8.78 3.27 -20.25
CA MET A 609 9.69 4.37 -19.91
C MET A 609 9.19 5.74 -20.38
N LYS A 610 8.39 5.79 -21.47
CA LYS A 610 7.82 7.02 -22.01
C LYS A 610 6.78 7.62 -21.07
N LEU A 611 5.93 6.78 -20.46
CA LEU A 611 5.05 7.20 -19.36
C LEU A 611 5.88 7.74 -18.19
N GLY A 612 7.00 7.09 -17.86
CA GLY A 612 7.95 7.59 -16.85
C GLY A 612 8.46 9.01 -17.14
N ASP A 613 8.83 9.30 -18.38
CA ASP A 613 9.27 10.64 -18.80
C ASP A 613 8.13 11.67 -18.75
N ALA A 614 6.93 11.31 -19.23
CA ALA A 614 5.76 12.18 -19.12
C ALA A 614 5.45 12.55 -17.66
N ILE A 615 5.55 11.59 -16.73
CA ILE A 615 5.38 11.84 -15.29
C ILE A 615 6.44 12.82 -14.77
N ARG A 616 7.71 12.69 -15.19
CA ARG A 616 8.77 13.62 -14.79
C ARG A 616 8.49 15.04 -15.26
N TYR A 617 7.96 15.22 -16.47
CA TYR A 617 7.55 16.55 -16.96
C TYR A 617 6.37 17.12 -16.18
N ILE A 618 5.38 16.29 -15.82
CA ILE A 618 4.25 16.71 -14.98
C ILE A 618 4.72 17.14 -13.60
N GLN A 619 5.65 16.42 -12.97
CA GLN A 619 6.24 16.80 -11.68
C GLN A 619 6.98 18.15 -11.72
N GLN A 620 7.41 18.58 -12.91
CA GLN A 620 8.03 19.88 -13.15
C GLN A 620 7.01 20.97 -13.54
N ASP A 621 5.71 20.66 -13.46
CA ASP A 621 4.58 21.48 -13.88
C ASP A 621 4.67 21.88 -15.38
N MET A 622 5.08 20.93 -16.24
CA MET A 622 5.13 21.09 -17.70
C MET A 622 4.16 20.11 -18.42
N PRO A 623 2.84 20.28 -18.25
CA PRO A 623 1.82 19.37 -18.78
C PRO A 623 1.81 19.27 -20.32
N TYR A 624 2.04 20.36 -21.05
CA TYR A 624 2.07 20.34 -22.52
C TYR A 624 3.22 19.51 -23.07
N LEU A 625 4.40 19.60 -22.46
CA LEU A 625 5.54 18.76 -22.82
C LEU A 625 5.27 17.28 -22.53
N ALA A 626 4.59 16.97 -21.42
CA ALA A 626 4.17 15.62 -21.09
C ALA A 626 3.22 15.06 -22.16
N GLU A 627 2.12 15.76 -22.45
CA GLU A 627 1.15 15.35 -23.49
C GLU A 627 1.82 15.20 -24.87
N TYR A 628 2.66 16.16 -25.26
CA TYR A 628 3.37 16.13 -26.54
C TYR A 628 4.29 14.90 -26.64
N SER A 629 5.04 14.61 -25.58
CA SER A 629 5.92 13.43 -25.54
C SER A 629 5.15 12.12 -25.69
N THR A 630 3.94 12.02 -25.14
CA THR A 630 3.06 10.86 -25.29
C THR A 630 2.45 10.78 -26.70
N THR A 631 2.00 11.92 -27.24
CA THR A 631 1.28 12.03 -28.52
C THR A 631 2.13 11.56 -29.72
N LYS A 632 3.46 11.72 -29.64
CA LYS A 632 4.42 11.21 -30.65
C LYS A 632 4.33 9.72 -30.92
N HIS A 633 3.78 8.95 -29.97
CA HIS A 633 3.81 7.50 -30.00
C HIS A 633 2.43 6.86 -30.07
N VAL A 634 1.37 7.55 -29.63
CA VAL A 634 0.05 6.93 -29.45
C VAL A 634 -1.09 7.85 -29.90
N THR A 635 -2.17 7.25 -30.41
CA THR A 635 -3.45 7.87 -30.78
C THR A 635 -4.30 8.28 -29.59
N TYR A 636 -5.06 9.36 -29.77
CA TYR A 636 -6.13 9.71 -28.83
C TYR A 636 -7.09 8.55 -28.72
N SER A 637 -7.42 8.19 -27.49
CA SER A 637 -8.48 7.24 -27.22
C SER A 637 -9.75 7.90 -26.70
N ASP A 638 -9.60 9.05 -26.01
CA ASP A 638 -10.70 9.85 -25.47
C ASP A 638 -10.28 11.32 -25.37
N SER A 639 -10.74 12.16 -26.30
CA SER A 639 -10.45 13.60 -26.30
C SER A 639 -11.22 14.37 -25.23
N PHE A 640 -12.37 13.86 -24.80
CA PHE A 640 -13.23 14.49 -23.80
C PHE A 640 -12.62 14.39 -22.40
N GLU A 641 -12.16 13.21 -22.00
CA GLU A 641 -11.53 13.01 -20.69
C GLU A 641 -10.21 13.79 -20.55
N LEU A 642 -9.46 13.97 -21.65
CA LEU A 642 -8.28 14.83 -21.64
C LEU A 642 -8.62 16.30 -21.37
N GLU A 643 -9.68 16.82 -22.01
CA GLU A 643 -10.09 18.21 -21.79
C GLU A 643 -10.60 18.43 -20.36
N LYS A 644 -11.36 17.48 -19.83
CA LYS A 644 -11.77 17.46 -18.42
C LYS A 644 -10.58 17.45 -17.47
N THR A 645 -9.55 16.66 -17.78
CA THR A 645 -8.32 16.61 -16.99
C THR A 645 -7.58 17.95 -16.99
N ARG A 646 -7.48 18.62 -18.14
CA ARG A 646 -6.86 19.96 -18.25
C ARG A 646 -7.57 20.99 -17.38
N GLN A 647 -8.91 21.01 -17.41
CA GLN A 647 -9.68 21.90 -16.54
C GLN A 647 -9.48 21.58 -15.06
N LEU A 648 -9.49 20.30 -14.68
CA LEU A 648 -9.29 19.90 -13.28
C LEU A 648 -7.88 20.24 -12.79
N TYR A 649 -6.86 20.09 -13.63
CA TYR A 649 -5.50 20.51 -13.30
C TYR A 649 -5.43 22.02 -13.04
N TRP A 650 -6.06 22.82 -13.91
CA TRP A 650 -6.17 24.26 -13.72
C TRP A 650 -6.87 24.62 -12.40
N HIS A 651 -8.01 23.99 -12.12
CA HIS A 651 -8.76 24.26 -10.90
C HIS A 651 -7.95 23.91 -9.63
N ASN A 652 -7.17 22.83 -9.66
CA ASN A 652 -6.28 22.49 -8.54
C ASN A 652 -5.15 23.51 -8.36
N LEU A 653 -4.55 24.02 -9.45
CA LEU A 653 -3.57 25.11 -9.36
C LEU A 653 -4.16 26.36 -8.70
N GLN A 654 -5.37 26.74 -9.10
CA GLN A 654 -6.08 27.86 -8.50
C GLN A 654 -6.36 27.65 -7.00
N ASN A 655 -6.78 26.44 -6.62
CA ASN A 655 -7.07 26.11 -5.23
C ASN A 655 -5.80 26.08 -4.35
N GLU A 656 -4.68 25.58 -4.87
CA GLU A 656 -3.40 25.55 -4.15
C GLU A 656 -2.77 26.94 -3.99
N LEU A 657 -2.88 27.79 -5.01
CA LEU A 657 -2.34 29.15 -4.99
C LEU A 657 -3.27 30.14 -4.27
N GLY A 658 -4.58 29.96 -4.32
CA GLY A 658 -5.55 30.84 -3.67
C GLY A 658 -5.37 32.31 -4.10
N GLN A 659 -5.02 33.17 -3.15
CA GLN A 659 -4.73 34.59 -3.40
C GLN A 659 -3.32 34.85 -3.97
N ASP A 660 -2.43 33.86 -3.95
CA ASP A 660 -1.03 33.98 -4.40
C ASP A 660 -0.85 33.77 -5.91
N MET A 661 -1.93 33.82 -6.70
CA MET A 661 -1.88 33.63 -8.16
C MET A 661 -0.96 34.63 -8.87
N ASP A 662 -0.81 35.84 -8.32
CA ASP A 662 0.04 36.90 -8.87
C ASP A 662 1.44 36.95 -8.22
N SER A 663 1.74 36.01 -7.32
CA SER A 663 3.03 35.94 -6.65
C SER A 663 4.17 35.60 -7.61
N ASN A 664 5.41 35.97 -7.26
CA ASN A 664 6.60 35.60 -8.04
C ASN A 664 7.11 34.17 -7.76
N THR A 665 6.29 33.32 -7.14
CA THR A 665 6.65 31.93 -6.86
C THR A 665 6.74 31.12 -8.16
N LYS A 666 7.55 30.05 -8.15
CA LYS A 666 7.71 29.15 -9.30
C LYS A 666 6.35 28.58 -9.76
N LEU A 667 5.49 28.21 -8.81
CA LEU A 667 4.18 27.62 -9.09
C LEU A 667 3.21 28.64 -9.72
N SER A 668 3.14 29.87 -9.21
CA SER A 668 2.32 30.93 -9.82
C SER A 668 2.75 31.20 -11.28
N LYS A 669 4.06 31.31 -11.54
CA LYS A 669 4.57 31.51 -12.91
C LYS A 669 4.15 30.37 -13.84
N ARG A 670 4.22 29.12 -13.36
CA ARG A 670 3.76 27.94 -14.11
C ARG A 670 2.25 27.92 -14.32
N ALA A 671 1.47 28.34 -13.34
CA ALA A 671 0.01 28.43 -13.45
C ALA A 671 -0.41 29.47 -14.50
N ARG A 672 0.18 30.67 -14.47
CA ARG A 672 -0.05 31.73 -15.47
C ARG A 672 0.33 31.25 -16.87
N LEU A 673 1.54 30.71 -17.03
CA LEU A 673 1.99 30.10 -18.29
C LEU A 673 1.01 29.04 -18.81
N TYR A 674 0.47 28.17 -17.94
CA TYR A 674 -0.51 27.16 -18.34
C TYR A 674 -1.80 27.79 -18.88
N LYS A 675 -2.32 28.80 -18.18
CA LYS A 675 -3.51 29.56 -18.59
C LYS A 675 -3.31 30.24 -19.95
N ASP A 676 -2.19 30.95 -20.09
CA ASP A 676 -1.90 31.79 -21.24
C ASP A 676 -1.65 30.94 -22.49
N VAL A 677 -0.94 29.82 -22.35
CA VAL A 677 -0.77 28.83 -23.42
C VAL A 677 -2.12 28.24 -23.82
N ALA A 678 -3.02 27.92 -22.88
CA ALA A 678 -4.35 27.42 -23.21
C ALA A 678 -5.16 28.45 -24.03
N ALA A 679 -5.12 29.72 -23.64
CA ALA A 679 -5.80 30.79 -24.37
C ALA A 679 -5.23 31.00 -25.78
N LEU A 680 -3.91 31.07 -25.91
CA LEU A 680 -3.24 31.19 -27.22
C LEU A 680 -3.47 29.95 -28.09
N THR A 681 -3.54 28.76 -27.49
CA THR A 681 -3.83 27.52 -28.22
C THR A 681 -5.19 27.59 -28.88
N GLY A 682 -6.24 28.05 -28.19
CA GLY A 682 -7.57 28.16 -28.82
C GLY A 682 -7.63 29.18 -29.93
N LEU A 683 -6.96 30.31 -29.74
CA LEU A 683 -6.86 31.37 -30.73
C LEU A 683 -6.17 30.87 -32.01
N THR A 684 -5.00 30.23 -31.88
CA THR A 684 -4.18 29.79 -33.02
C THR A 684 -4.61 28.46 -33.62
N ALA A 685 -5.08 27.49 -32.82
CA ALA A 685 -5.57 26.20 -33.31
C ALA A 685 -6.80 26.36 -34.21
N ALA A 686 -7.62 27.38 -34.01
CA ALA A 686 -8.76 27.68 -34.88
C ALA A 686 -8.30 27.99 -36.32
N PHE A 687 -7.20 28.73 -36.49
CA PHE A 687 -6.62 29.02 -37.81
C PHE A 687 -5.98 27.79 -38.43
N VAL A 688 -5.25 26.99 -37.63
CA VAL A 688 -4.66 25.73 -38.11
C VAL A 688 -5.75 24.74 -38.55
N GLY A 689 -6.83 24.60 -37.77
CA GLY A 689 -7.97 23.74 -38.12
C GLY A 689 -8.78 24.25 -39.31
N SER A 690 -8.87 25.57 -39.49
CA SER A 690 -9.45 26.15 -40.71
C SER A 690 -8.59 25.84 -41.94
N MET A 691 -7.27 25.87 -41.81
CA MET A 691 -6.34 25.48 -42.87
C MET A 691 -6.45 24.00 -43.20
N GLU A 692 -6.52 23.12 -42.20
CA GLU A 692 -6.78 21.69 -42.40
C GLU A 692 -8.07 21.49 -43.21
N SER A 693 -9.17 22.09 -42.73
CA SER A 693 -10.50 21.90 -43.33
C SER A 693 -10.52 22.29 -44.81
N SER A 694 -9.84 23.37 -45.17
CA SER A 694 -9.81 23.81 -46.55
C SER A 694 -8.86 22.99 -47.42
N LEU A 695 -7.64 22.70 -46.96
CA LEU A 695 -6.62 21.98 -47.73
C LEU A 695 -6.95 20.49 -47.90
N LYS A 696 -7.60 19.88 -46.91
CA LYS A 696 -8.01 18.47 -46.96
C LYS A 696 -8.96 18.16 -48.13
N SER A 697 -9.68 19.17 -48.61
CA SER A 697 -10.54 19.06 -49.80
C SER A 697 -9.79 19.22 -51.14
N LYS A 698 -8.55 19.70 -51.13
CA LYS A 698 -7.81 20.15 -52.33
C LYS A 698 -6.44 19.50 -52.53
N SER A 699 -5.90 18.83 -51.52
CA SER A 699 -4.51 18.35 -51.53
C SER A 699 -4.38 16.95 -50.91
N LYS A 700 -3.27 16.29 -51.22
CA LYS A 700 -2.92 15.00 -50.61
C LYS A 700 -2.61 15.18 -49.13
N GLU A 701 -2.75 14.09 -48.38
CA GLU A 701 -2.53 14.07 -46.94
C GLU A 701 -1.19 14.63 -46.49
N GLU A 702 -0.11 14.17 -47.14
CA GLU A 702 1.25 14.62 -46.85
C GLU A 702 1.45 16.13 -47.10
N ASP A 703 0.81 16.68 -48.13
CA ASP A 703 0.97 18.09 -48.48
C ASP A 703 0.26 19.00 -47.48
N TYR A 704 -1.01 18.72 -47.14
CA TYR A 704 -1.70 19.59 -46.17
C TYR A 704 -1.11 19.46 -44.76
N GLN A 705 -0.66 18.27 -44.34
CA GLN A 705 0.04 18.09 -43.07
C GLN A 705 1.37 18.87 -43.03
N ARG A 706 2.11 18.92 -44.15
CA ARG A 706 3.32 19.74 -44.26
C ARG A 706 3.01 21.22 -44.12
N GLU A 707 1.95 21.72 -44.75
CA GLU A 707 1.56 23.13 -44.68
C GLU A 707 1.05 23.52 -43.29
N MET A 708 0.27 22.67 -42.64
CA MET A 708 -0.12 22.85 -41.23
C MET A 708 1.10 22.89 -40.30
N SER A 709 2.06 21.99 -40.50
CA SER A 709 3.30 21.97 -39.72
C SER A 709 4.08 23.28 -39.89
N LYS A 710 4.18 23.81 -41.11
CA LYS A 710 4.83 25.11 -41.36
C LYS A 710 4.12 26.25 -40.64
N LEU A 711 2.78 26.26 -40.60
CA LEU A 711 2.03 27.28 -39.85
C LEU A 711 2.31 27.19 -38.34
N ILE A 712 2.29 25.98 -37.76
CA ILE A 712 2.60 25.77 -36.33
C ILE A 712 4.04 26.18 -36.01
N GLU A 713 5.00 25.97 -36.93
CA GLU A 713 6.39 26.40 -36.78
C GLU A 713 6.58 27.93 -36.76
N LYS A 714 5.54 28.73 -37.09
CA LYS A 714 5.58 30.20 -37.10
C LYS A 714 4.89 30.86 -35.91
N VAL A 715 4.43 30.09 -34.93
CA VAL A 715 3.67 30.60 -33.76
C VAL A 715 4.54 31.41 -32.80
N ASP A 716 5.85 31.50 -33.02
CA ASP A 716 6.75 32.34 -32.26
C ASP A 716 6.72 33.82 -32.68
N ASP A 717 6.18 34.12 -33.86
CA ASP A 717 6.07 35.48 -34.42
C ASP A 717 4.66 35.71 -35.02
N PRO A 718 3.89 36.67 -34.49
CA PRO A 718 2.51 36.91 -34.93
C PRO A 718 2.43 37.41 -36.38
N ASN A 719 3.45 38.13 -36.86
CA ASN A 719 3.48 38.62 -38.24
C ASN A 719 3.72 37.47 -39.21
N PHE A 720 4.66 36.57 -38.91
CA PHE A 720 4.88 35.40 -39.75
C PHE A 720 3.72 34.42 -39.68
N PHE A 721 3.13 34.19 -38.49
CA PHE A 721 1.93 33.37 -38.34
C PHE A 721 0.76 33.95 -39.14
N GLY A 722 0.47 35.26 -38.97
CA GLY A 722 -0.58 35.96 -39.68
C GLY A 722 -0.37 35.92 -41.20
N TYR A 723 0.83 36.26 -41.66
CA TYR A 723 1.20 36.19 -43.08
C TYR A 723 0.98 34.79 -43.65
N TYR A 724 1.41 33.74 -42.94
CA TYR A 724 1.25 32.37 -43.41
C TYR A 724 -0.22 31.92 -43.42
N ALA A 725 -1.00 32.35 -42.43
CA ALA A 725 -2.43 32.06 -42.33
C ALA A 725 -3.26 32.80 -43.39
N THR A 726 -2.90 34.04 -43.77
CA THR A 726 -3.68 34.88 -44.70
C THR A 726 -3.18 34.86 -46.14
N LEU A 727 -1.87 34.71 -46.36
CA LEU A 727 -1.22 34.83 -47.67
C LEU A 727 -0.45 33.55 -48.07
N GLY A 728 -0.57 32.48 -47.28
CA GLY A 728 0.00 31.17 -47.60
C GLY A 728 -0.78 30.45 -48.70
N VAL A 729 -1.02 29.14 -48.51
CA VAL A 729 -1.69 28.30 -49.52
C VAL A 729 -3.19 28.62 -49.64
N GLU A 730 -3.80 29.19 -48.60
CA GLU A 730 -5.17 29.69 -48.61
C GLU A 730 -5.33 31.00 -47.82
N THR A 731 -6.26 31.85 -48.24
CA THR A 731 -6.57 33.11 -47.57
C THR A 731 -7.56 32.90 -46.43
N ILE A 732 -7.05 32.72 -45.20
CA ILE A 732 -7.86 32.58 -43.98
C ILE A 732 -7.81 33.89 -43.19
N VAL A 733 -8.80 34.76 -43.42
CA VAL A 733 -8.92 36.06 -42.72
C VAL A 733 -9.67 35.91 -41.38
N GLN A 734 -10.45 34.84 -41.24
CA GLN A 734 -11.25 34.55 -40.06
C GLN A 734 -11.32 33.05 -39.78
N ALA A 735 -11.40 32.68 -38.51
CA ALA A 735 -11.53 31.30 -38.06
C ALA A 735 -12.64 31.18 -37.00
N ARG A 736 -13.13 29.94 -36.78
CA ARG A 736 -14.16 29.66 -35.78
C ARG A 736 -13.63 28.66 -34.77
N LEU A 737 -13.64 29.04 -33.48
CA LEU A 737 -13.42 28.11 -32.38
C LEU A 737 -14.76 27.69 -31.82
N TRP A 738 -15.20 26.47 -32.12
CA TRP A 738 -16.47 25.92 -31.62
C TRP A 738 -16.39 25.57 -30.14
N LYS A 739 -17.49 25.76 -29.41
CA LYS A 739 -17.64 25.32 -28.02
C LYS A 739 -18.06 23.86 -28.00
N ASN A 740 -17.09 22.96 -27.92
CA ASN A 740 -17.32 21.52 -27.94
C ASN A 740 -16.84 20.86 -26.64
N PRO A 741 -17.36 19.66 -26.31
CA PRO A 741 -16.90 18.91 -25.13
C PRO A 741 -15.39 18.58 -25.13
N ASP A 742 -14.72 18.56 -26.28
CA ASP A 742 -13.30 18.19 -26.44
C ASP A 742 -12.33 19.38 -26.43
N ASN A 743 -12.83 20.62 -26.38
CA ASN A 743 -12.02 21.84 -26.37
C ASN A 743 -12.54 22.95 -25.45
N TYR A 744 -13.50 22.64 -24.55
CA TYR A 744 -14.20 23.64 -23.77
C TYR A 744 -13.31 24.42 -22.80
N PHE A 745 -12.23 23.82 -22.28
CA PHE A 745 -11.31 24.52 -21.38
C PHE A 745 -10.52 25.56 -22.16
N VAL A 746 -9.94 25.16 -23.30
CA VAL A 746 -9.25 26.07 -24.23
C VAL A 746 -10.21 27.18 -24.71
N TYR A 747 -11.45 26.83 -25.04
CA TYR A 747 -12.50 27.79 -25.42
C TYR A 747 -12.72 28.85 -24.34
N GLN A 748 -12.89 28.44 -23.07
CA GLN A 748 -13.08 29.35 -21.94
C GLN A 748 -11.87 30.28 -21.75
N GLN A 749 -10.65 29.74 -21.79
CA GLN A 749 -9.43 30.56 -21.63
C GLN A 749 -9.25 31.56 -22.78
N THR A 750 -9.59 31.17 -24.01
CA THR A 750 -9.57 32.06 -25.18
C THR A 750 -10.60 33.17 -25.04
N GLN A 751 -11.81 32.85 -24.58
CA GLN A 751 -12.87 33.83 -24.34
C GLN A 751 -12.47 34.84 -23.25
N GLU A 752 -11.85 34.40 -22.16
CA GLU A 752 -11.32 35.28 -21.11
C GLU A 752 -10.22 36.22 -21.63
N LEU A 753 -9.30 35.70 -22.46
CA LEU A 753 -8.26 36.51 -23.09
C LEU A 753 -8.88 37.58 -23.99
N LEU A 754 -9.82 37.22 -24.86
CA LEU A 754 -10.51 38.18 -25.73
C LEU A 754 -11.23 39.28 -24.95
N LYS A 755 -11.90 38.93 -23.84
CA LYS A 755 -12.49 39.93 -22.93
C LYS A 755 -11.45 40.89 -22.35
N THR A 756 -10.28 40.36 -21.99
CA THR A 756 -9.16 41.17 -21.48
C THR A 756 -8.61 42.13 -22.55
N LEU A 757 -8.64 41.70 -23.82
CA LEU A 757 -8.27 42.53 -24.99
C LEU A 757 -9.39 43.49 -25.44
N GLY A 758 -10.52 43.55 -24.72
CA GLY A 758 -11.67 44.40 -25.07
C GLY A 758 -12.57 43.86 -26.20
N GLN A 759 -12.37 42.62 -26.63
CA GLN A 759 -13.11 41.97 -27.72
C GLN A 759 -14.27 41.12 -27.16
N THR A 760 -15.35 41.77 -26.70
CA THR A 760 -16.46 41.08 -26.01
C THR A 760 -17.54 40.49 -26.92
N ASP A 761 -17.55 40.85 -28.20
CA ASP A 761 -18.59 40.51 -29.19
C ASP A 761 -18.25 39.28 -30.06
N ARG A 762 -17.16 38.58 -29.75
CA ARG A 762 -16.67 37.43 -30.52
C ARG A 762 -17.50 36.16 -30.36
N GLU A 763 -18.25 35.99 -29.28
CA GLU A 763 -19.11 34.80 -29.07
C GLU A 763 -20.40 34.92 -29.89
N GLN A 764 -20.65 33.92 -30.73
CA GLN A 764 -21.79 33.83 -31.62
C GLN A 764 -22.57 32.55 -31.34
N GLU A 765 -23.89 32.59 -31.44
CA GLU A 765 -24.77 31.43 -31.30
C GLU A 765 -25.75 31.35 -32.46
N LYS A 766 -25.82 30.19 -33.10
CA LYS A 766 -26.79 29.90 -34.15
C LYS A 766 -27.20 28.44 -34.11
N GLU A 767 -28.51 28.17 -34.18
CA GLU A 767 -29.08 26.81 -34.24
C GLU A 767 -28.58 25.89 -33.10
N GLY A 768 -28.42 26.45 -31.89
CA GLY A 768 -27.95 25.72 -30.71
C GLY A 768 -26.46 25.38 -30.71
N LYS A 769 -25.68 25.94 -31.65
CA LYS A 769 -24.21 25.84 -31.67
C LYS A 769 -23.59 27.18 -31.33
N THR A 770 -22.62 27.17 -30.42
CA THR A 770 -21.89 28.36 -29.96
C THR A 770 -20.43 28.29 -30.44
N TRP A 771 -19.88 29.42 -30.91
CA TRP A 771 -18.47 29.51 -31.30
C TRP A 771 -17.90 30.92 -31.04
N LEU A 772 -16.57 31.03 -30.96
CA LEU A 772 -15.87 32.31 -31.04
C LEU A 772 -15.50 32.58 -32.50
N GLN A 773 -15.90 33.73 -33.02
CA GLN A 773 -15.49 34.25 -34.32
C GLN A 773 -14.17 34.99 -34.13
N LEU A 774 -13.09 34.47 -34.71
CA LEU A 774 -11.72 34.95 -34.49
C LEU A 774 -11.16 35.57 -35.77
N TYR A 775 -10.39 36.64 -35.63
CA TYR A 775 -9.72 37.36 -36.72
C TYR A 775 -8.20 37.37 -36.52
N ILE A 776 -7.43 37.56 -37.59
CA ILE A 776 -5.96 37.63 -37.49
C ILE A 776 -5.50 38.78 -36.58
N ASP A 777 -6.25 39.87 -36.54
CA ASP A 777 -5.98 40.99 -35.64
C ASP A 777 -6.10 40.57 -34.17
N ASP A 778 -6.97 39.61 -33.84
CA ASP A 778 -7.08 39.08 -32.48
C ASP A 778 -5.77 38.35 -32.06
N VAL A 779 -5.11 37.66 -33.00
CA VAL A 779 -3.80 37.03 -32.80
C VAL A 779 -2.75 38.11 -32.53
N SER A 780 -2.70 39.14 -33.38
CA SER A 780 -1.73 40.22 -33.24
C SER A 780 -1.91 40.99 -31.92
N ASN A 781 -3.15 41.27 -31.53
CA ASN A 781 -3.50 41.93 -30.28
C ASN A 781 -3.13 41.06 -29.06
N ALA A 782 -3.37 39.75 -29.11
CA ALA A 782 -2.98 38.84 -28.05
C ALA A 782 -1.45 38.80 -27.85
N TYR A 783 -0.69 38.71 -28.94
CA TYR A 783 0.77 38.69 -28.88
C TYR A 783 1.33 40.03 -28.37
N ALA A 784 0.77 41.16 -28.81
CA ALA A 784 1.13 42.47 -28.28
C ALA A 784 0.86 42.57 -26.78
N HIS A 785 -0.30 42.09 -26.32
CA HIS A 785 -0.64 42.04 -24.90
C HIS A 785 0.37 41.24 -24.07
N PHE A 786 0.76 40.04 -24.52
CA PHE A 786 1.75 39.24 -23.81
C PHE A 786 3.18 39.82 -23.90
N ALA A 787 3.55 40.46 -25.02
CA ALA A 787 4.84 41.11 -25.17
C ALA A 787 4.98 42.34 -24.26
N ASP A 788 3.89 43.10 -24.09
CA ASP A 788 3.82 44.25 -23.19
C ASP A 788 3.62 43.85 -21.71
N ASP A 789 3.21 42.60 -21.46
CA ASP A 789 3.16 42.05 -20.11
C ASP A 789 4.58 41.93 -19.55
N THR A 790 4.76 42.49 -18.35
CA THR A 790 5.97 42.35 -17.53
C THR A 790 6.45 40.90 -17.40
N GLN A 791 5.55 39.93 -17.54
CA GLN A 791 5.83 38.50 -17.41
C GLN A 791 6.53 37.86 -18.63
N TYR A 792 6.24 38.31 -19.86
CA TYR A 792 6.83 37.72 -21.08
C TYR A 792 7.67 38.70 -21.90
N SER A 793 7.86 39.93 -21.40
CA SER A 793 8.75 40.93 -22.00
C SER A 793 10.21 40.48 -22.17
N ALA A 794 10.68 39.51 -21.37
CA ALA A 794 12.02 38.94 -21.49
C ALA A 794 12.07 37.83 -22.55
N ASP A 795 13.09 37.84 -23.41
CA ASP A 795 13.29 36.85 -24.49
C ASP A 795 13.21 35.39 -24.02
N LYS A 796 13.70 35.10 -22.80
CA LYS A 796 13.62 33.76 -22.22
C LYS A 796 12.18 33.32 -21.93
N ASP A 797 11.38 34.20 -21.35
CA ASP A 797 10.00 33.89 -20.96
C ASP A 797 9.09 33.87 -22.19
N TRP A 798 9.34 34.74 -23.18
CA TRP A 798 8.72 34.69 -24.51
C TRP A 798 8.97 33.35 -25.22
N LYS A 799 10.24 32.91 -25.26
CA LYS A 799 10.62 31.61 -25.84
C LYS A 799 9.95 30.44 -25.13
N GLU A 800 9.80 30.49 -23.80
CA GLU A 800 9.08 29.45 -23.07
C GLU A 800 7.58 29.45 -23.43
N LEU A 801 6.92 30.62 -23.46
CA LEU A 801 5.51 30.74 -23.85
C LEU A 801 5.25 30.15 -25.24
N THR A 802 6.00 30.62 -26.23
CA THR A 802 5.85 30.22 -27.64
C THR A 802 6.27 28.76 -27.87
N TYR A 803 7.28 28.26 -27.15
CA TYR A 803 7.64 26.84 -27.19
C TYR A 803 6.51 25.97 -26.65
N GLN A 804 5.95 26.29 -25.48
CA GLN A 804 4.84 25.53 -24.90
C GLN A 804 3.56 25.61 -25.76
N LEU A 805 3.28 26.77 -26.37
CA LEU A 805 2.21 26.93 -27.36
C LEU A 805 2.38 25.99 -28.54
N LYS A 806 3.58 25.95 -29.12
CA LYS A 806 3.92 25.03 -30.20
C LYS A 806 3.70 23.57 -29.81
N LEU A 807 4.13 23.17 -28.61
CA LEU A 807 3.89 21.81 -28.10
C LEU A 807 2.39 21.52 -27.96
N SER A 808 1.62 22.46 -27.41
CA SER A 808 0.17 22.32 -27.26
C SER A 808 -0.56 22.24 -28.61
N LEU A 809 -0.10 22.95 -29.65
CA LEU A 809 -0.67 22.84 -30.99
C LEU A 809 -0.42 21.46 -31.59
N TYR A 810 0.80 20.93 -31.46
CA TYR A 810 1.10 19.57 -31.93
C TYR A 810 0.35 18.48 -31.20
N THR A 811 -0.08 18.68 -29.95
CA THR A 811 -0.99 17.72 -29.34
C THR A 811 -2.32 17.75 -30.09
N ARG A 812 -2.91 18.92 -30.38
CA ARG A 812 -4.21 19.01 -31.08
C ARG A 812 -4.21 18.48 -32.51
N PHE A 813 -3.07 18.47 -33.18
CA PHE A 813 -2.87 17.94 -34.54
C PHE A 813 -1.87 16.78 -34.53
N PRO A 814 -2.22 15.64 -33.92
CA PRO A 814 -1.26 14.60 -33.58
C PRO A 814 -0.68 13.86 -34.80
N GLU A 815 -1.41 13.85 -35.92
CA GLU A 815 -0.97 13.33 -37.21
C GLU A 815 0.33 13.99 -37.69
N LEU A 816 0.59 15.23 -37.29
CA LEU A 816 1.78 15.99 -37.70
C LEU A 816 3.08 15.51 -37.05
N VAL A 817 2.99 14.78 -35.92
CA VAL A 817 4.16 14.37 -35.12
C VAL A 817 4.36 12.86 -35.04
N ARG A 818 3.42 12.07 -35.56
CA ARG A 818 3.56 10.62 -35.64
C ARG A 818 4.41 10.24 -36.86
N LYS A 819 5.31 9.28 -36.67
CA LYS A 819 5.94 8.62 -37.81
C LYS A 819 4.89 7.70 -38.45
N PRO A 820 4.75 7.70 -39.79
CA PRO A 820 3.86 6.76 -40.45
C PRO A 820 4.29 5.34 -40.05
N THR A 821 3.37 4.60 -39.43
CA THR A 821 3.56 3.19 -39.13
C THR A 821 3.80 2.46 -40.44
N LYS A 822 4.96 1.81 -40.58
CA LYS A 822 5.14 0.82 -41.64
C LYS A 822 4.02 -0.19 -41.50
N SER A 823 3.19 -0.30 -42.53
CA SER A 823 2.10 -1.27 -42.64
C SER A 823 2.55 -2.65 -42.14
N GLY A 824 2.02 -3.14 -41.02
CA GLY A 824 2.36 -4.48 -40.53
C GLY A 824 2.06 -4.84 -39.08
N GLU A 825 1.63 -3.92 -38.21
CA GLU A 825 1.31 -4.26 -36.81
C GLU A 825 0.02 -3.53 -36.38
N ASN A 826 -1.10 -4.24 -36.55
CA ASN A 826 -2.36 -3.98 -35.82
C ASN A 826 -2.50 -5.03 -34.73
#